data_AF-A0A8E0S073-F1
#
_entry.id   AF-A0A8E0S073-F1
#
_cell.length_a   1.000
_cell.length_b   1.000
_cell.length_c   1.000
_cell.angle_alpha   90.00
_cell.angle_beta   90.00
_cell.angle_gamma   90.00
#
_symmetry.space_group_name_H-M   'P 1'
#
loop_
_entity.id
_entity.type
_entity.pdbx_description
1 polymer ?
#
loop_
_entity_poly.entity_id
_entity_poly.type
_entity_poly.pdbx_seq_one_letter_code
_entity_poly.pdbx_strand_id
1 'polypeptide(L)'
;MIHSRLIRDIYFGHLDRPVPKWANIYPLRWSHDAAPPQDGVPSVKLIRNVGIIAHIDAGKTTTTERMLYFAQRTRHLGEVDRGDTVTDYLPEERDRGISIVSATACIPWRNHMLHLVDTPGHVDFTMEVERSLCVMDGAITILDGTKGVQAQTRTVWHQADRYHLPRLVYVNKMDRDTASLELSLATLSDQLASVTRYVAIHWPVFSNHLTPLNLTGDKQSGRLDSRNRFVGLVDLTSMILSDWSKCTSPDTPFTIHDLLQHTLVDSSDLHTAFPSTLNADSLRSIFIARAHLMGTLAEVDEEFADQFLSLDSPELLLPPSTIQNAVRRATLASRIVPVLVGSSRQSIGVQPLMDSIISYLPYPSQRGLPPSVQQMVHRIQSSRPSGESVGASISTATAARHSGLGPVLLVFKVCFNPHLGPLSLVRVYSGTVSAGTVVTNWSQRGSIQATEKIQAVLQLTGDHREVVKRAGPGSIVALTGLQTTHSGDLLGPTVGSTIRDLEEDWADGGVEAGSTSLLRCDPVVYAAIEPASLTGVRNLECALTCIQREDPSFTAHLDPETGQWVVGGMGDLHLEVIMARLKREYKVDANMGPLLIAYKECPVPPSLTGIPVFEGRGYSVGVVDGRERAFLVDVSIEASGKKTPQIKFHRGFLGSVESGGSDENVTGSQARIRETVRQSCLAILEVGGPLLRSPVIGVHIVVRRLLTGRPDQLEPNAQSDSVGTGHFRFPLRLATSQAAVSLIRAAVANAITNTLGQFPSWCLMEPMIQVELRLPANIKDGQSESLSRFLGDLSSRRAEIESVDTSEPMQGADVDEDRKFHVIHALAPLAELVGYSRRVRTLSSGRAEFHLRLADYSPVSSEHQKQLISQFRWTSQSIP
;
A
#
# COMPACT_ATOMS: atom_id res chain seq x y z
N MET A 1 -6.16 -13.47 58.07
CA MET A 1 -5.53 -14.78 58.31
C MET A 1 -6.15 -15.94 57.50
N ILE A 2 -7.46 -16.00 57.28
CA ILE A 2 -8.07 -17.08 56.45
C ILE A 2 -7.82 -16.86 54.94
N HIS A 3 -7.78 -15.60 54.49
CA HIS A 3 -7.43 -15.25 53.08
C HIS A 3 -5.97 -15.54 52.70
N SER A 4 -5.01 -15.42 53.62
CA SER A 4 -3.59 -15.68 53.31
C SER A 4 -3.27 -17.18 53.18
N ARG A 5 -4.03 -18.05 53.87
CA ARG A 5 -3.95 -19.51 53.68
C ARG A 5 -4.56 -19.94 52.35
N LEU A 6 -5.70 -19.38 51.96
CA LEU A 6 -6.34 -19.71 50.68
C LEU A 6 -5.47 -19.29 49.48
N ILE A 7 -4.85 -18.11 49.52
CA ILE A 7 -3.93 -17.64 48.47
C ILE A 7 -2.66 -18.51 48.43
N ARG A 8 -2.15 -18.94 49.58
CA ARG A 8 -0.99 -19.84 49.67
C ARG A 8 -1.32 -21.25 49.15
N ASP A 9 -2.53 -21.76 49.39
CA ASP A 9 -2.97 -23.06 48.89
C ASP A 9 -3.28 -23.03 47.37
N ILE A 10 -3.75 -21.89 46.84
CA ILE A 10 -3.97 -21.69 45.40
C ILE A 10 -2.64 -21.51 44.62
N TYR A 11 -1.65 -20.81 45.20
CA TYR A 11 -0.34 -20.58 44.54
C TYR A 11 0.72 -21.65 44.80
N PHE A 12 0.70 -22.33 45.95
CA PHE A 12 1.78 -23.24 46.37
C PHE A 12 1.31 -24.66 46.72
N GLY A 13 0.01 -24.97 46.57
CA GLY A 13 -0.59 -26.24 47.00
C GLY A 13 -0.03 -27.48 46.29
N HIS A 14 0.50 -27.34 45.09
CA HIS A 14 1.30 -28.37 44.44
C HIS A 14 2.43 -27.70 43.70
N LEU A 15 3.66 -28.00 44.10
CA LEU A 15 4.81 -28.36 43.26
C LEU A 15 6.12 -27.92 43.93
N ASP A 16 6.81 -28.89 44.53
CA ASP A 16 8.26 -29.04 44.33
C ASP A 16 8.52 -29.21 42.82
N ARG A 17 8.33 -28.15 42.03
CA ARG A 17 8.88 -28.05 40.68
C ARG A 17 10.01 -27.04 40.72
N PRO A 18 11.15 -27.35 40.11
CA PRO A 18 12.20 -26.37 39.90
C PRO A 18 11.57 -25.17 39.17
N VAL A 19 12.02 -23.98 39.54
CA VAL A 19 11.79 -22.70 38.86
C VAL A 19 11.51 -22.96 37.37
N PRO A 20 10.35 -22.55 36.83
CA PRO A 20 10.00 -22.90 35.47
C PRO A 20 11.08 -22.39 34.52
N LYS A 21 11.52 -23.24 33.59
CA LYS A 21 12.66 -22.99 32.67
C LYS A 21 12.57 -21.68 31.87
N TRP A 22 11.45 -20.95 31.91
CA TRP A 22 11.30 -19.60 31.35
C TRP A 22 11.96 -18.51 32.21
N ALA A 23 12.29 -18.74 33.48
CA ALA A 23 13.01 -17.76 34.31
C ALA A 23 14.50 -17.59 33.93
N ASN A 24 14.98 -18.34 32.93
CA ASN A 24 16.30 -18.21 32.29
C ASN A 24 16.20 -17.59 30.88
N ILE A 25 15.27 -16.66 30.61
CA ILE A 25 15.01 -16.13 29.25
C ILE A 25 16.11 -15.23 28.66
N TYR A 26 17.15 -14.88 29.41
CA TYR A 26 18.39 -14.33 28.84
C TYR A 26 19.60 -15.20 29.20
N PRO A 27 19.74 -16.42 28.64
CA PRO A 27 21.04 -17.06 28.62
C PRO A 27 21.92 -16.27 27.65
N LEU A 28 22.93 -15.62 28.21
CA LEU A 28 24.13 -15.18 27.50
C LEU A 28 24.60 -16.34 26.60
N ARG A 29 24.55 -16.13 25.28
CA ARG A 29 24.76 -17.09 24.18
C ARG A 29 23.57 -18.02 23.90
N TRP A 30 22.83 -17.67 22.84
CA TRP A 30 22.00 -18.62 22.11
C TRP A 30 22.89 -19.73 21.53
N SER A 31 22.53 -20.98 21.76
CA SER A 31 23.13 -22.14 21.11
C SER A 31 22.92 -22.05 19.59
N HIS A 32 23.99 -22.25 18.82
CA HIS A 32 24.01 -22.30 17.35
C HIS A 32 23.14 -23.39 16.70
N ASP A 33 22.36 -24.16 17.46
CA ASP A 33 21.73 -25.39 16.99
C ASP A 33 20.31 -25.23 16.43
N ALA A 34 19.70 -24.04 16.50
CA ALA A 34 18.52 -23.75 15.70
C ALA A 34 18.95 -23.26 14.32
N ALA A 35 19.63 -24.13 13.56
CA ALA A 35 19.71 -23.95 12.11
C ALA A 35 18.26 -23.77 11.58
N PRO A 36 18.02 -22.88 10.60
CA PRO A 36 16.75 -22.93 9.88
C PRO A 36 16.54 -24.39 9.45
N PRO A 37 15.35 -24.99 9.66
CA PRO A 37 15.15 -26.42 9.46
C PRO A 37 15.69 -26.82 8.09
N GLN A 38 16.83 -27.53 8.07
CA GLN A 38 17.66 -27.66 6.87
C GLN A 38 16.98 -28.51 5.77
N ASP A 39 15.84 -29.14 6.07
CA ASP A 39 15.10 -29.99 5.15
C ASP A 39 13.55 -29.87 5.22
N GLY A 40 12.99 -28.92 5.99
CA GLY A 40 11.54 -28.82 6.21
C GLY A 40 10.95 -27.43 5.98
N VAL A 41 9.79 -27.35 5.32
CA VAL A 41 8.99 -26.11 5.25
C VAL A 41 8.58 -25.74 6.68
N PRO A 42 8.87 -24.52 7.17
CA PRO A 42 8.48 -24.10 8.51
C PRO A 42 6.96 -24.18 8.67
N SER A 43 6.51 -24.66 9.83
CA SER A 43 5.08 -24.71 10.14
C SER A 43 4.47 -23.32 10.02
N VAL A 44 3.32 -23.19 9.36
CA VAL A 44 2.66 -21.90 9.12
C VAL A 44 2.40 -21.13 10.43
N LYS A 45 2.20 -21.85 11.54
CA LYS A 45 2.00 -21.25 12.88
C LYS A 45 3.22 -20.48 13.39
N LEU A 46 4.41 -20.83 12.91
CA LEU A 46 5.68 -20.21 13.30
C LEU A 46 6.07 -19.04 12.39
N ILE A 47 5.24 -18.71 11.39
CA ILE A 47 5.49 -17.60 10.47
C ILE A 47 4.71 -16.36 10.93
N ARG A 48 5.31 -15.18 10.80
CA ARG A 48 4.62 -13.88 10.90
C ARG A 48 5.01 -13.02 9.70
N ASN A 49 4.02 -12.52 8.96
CA ASN A 49 4.23 -11.58 7.86
C ASN A 49 3.79 -10.19 8.32
N VAL A 50 4.74 -9.26 8.46
CA VAL A 50 4.52 -7.98 9.11
C VAL A 50 5.03 -6.83 8.25
N GLY A 51 4.16 -5.85 8.00
CA GLY A 51 4.53 -4.60 7.38
C GLY A 51 4.90 -3.54 8.42
N ILE A 52 5.92 -2.72 8.17
CA ILE A 52 6.19 -1.54 9.00
C ILE A 52 5.57 -0.30 8.35
N ILE A 53 4.75 0.41 9.10
CA ILE A 53 4.11 1.68 8.77
C ILE A 53 4.75 2.76 9.64
N ALA A 54 5.23 3.85 9.05
CA ALA A 54 5.79 4.95 9.82
C ALA A 54 5.75 6.26 9.03
N HIS A 55 5.67 7.38 9.75
CA HIS A 55 5.94 8.69 9.15
C HIS A 55 7.44 8.85 8.85
N ILE A 56 7.77 9.84 8.00
CA ILE A 56 9.15 10.22 7.68
C ILE A 56 9.89 10.56 8.99
N ASP A 57 11.13 10.11 9.13
CA ASP A 57 11.92 10.24 10.35
C ASP A 57 11.35 9.60 11.63
N ALA A 58 10.24 8.86 11.63
CA ALA A 58 9.75 8.20 12.86
C ALA A 58 10.70 7.10 13.39
N GLY A 59 11.75 6.76 12.64
CA GLY A 59 12.77 5.77 13.01
C GLY A 59 12.44 4.37 12.51
N LYS A 60 11.77 4.27 11.36
CA LYS A 60 11.40 3.02 10.68
C LYS A 60 12.61 2.13 10.39
N THR A 61 13.51 2.63 9.55
CA THR A 61 14.78 2.00 9.18
C THR A 61 15.61 1.66 10.41
N THR A 62 15.76 2.60 11.36
CA THR A 62 16.52 2.37 12.59
C THR A 62 15.94 1.22 13.42
N THR A 63 14.62 1.09 13.49
CA THR A 63 13.98 -0.02 14.20
C THR A 63 14.26 -1.34 13.49
N THR A 64 14.15 -1.36 12.16
CA THR A 64 14.46 -2.54 11.34
C THR A 64 15.92 -3.00 11.49
N GLU A 65 16.88 -2.07 11.48
CA GLU A 65 18.31 -2.36 11.71
C GLU A 65 18.56 -3.02 13.06
N ARG A 66 17.92 -2.50 14.13
CA ARG A 66 18.04 -3.11 15.46
C ARG A 66 17.44 -4.51 15.49
N MET A 67 16.30 -4.73 14.82
CA MET A 67 15.70 -6.08 14.71
C MET A 67 16.64 -7.06 13.99
N LEU A 68 17.28 -6.62 12.89
CA LEU A 68 18.26 -7.42 12.15
C LEU A 68 19.50 -7.77 12.99
N TYR A 69 20.00 -6.80 13.75
CA TYR A 69 21.15 -6.98 14.63
C TYR A 69 20.85 -7.95 15.79
N PHE A 70 19.73 -7.77 16.48
CA PHE A 70 19.35 -8.66 17.58
C PHE A 70 19.06 -10.09 17.12
N ALA A 71 18.60 -10.26 15.88
CA ALA A 71 18.48 -11.56 15.24
C ALA A 71 19.81 -12.10 14.66
N GLN A 72 20.92 -11.40 14.86
CA GLN A 72 22.27 -11.74 14.40
C GLN A 72 22.39 -11.91 12.87
N ARG A 73 21.51 -11.24 12.10
CA ARG A 73 21.62 -11.18 10.64
C ARG A 73 22.71 -10.19 10.21
N THR A 74 22.94 -9.15 11.00
CA THR A 74 24.00 -8.16 10.80
C THR A 74 25.01 -8.23 11.96
N ARG A 75 26.30 -8.04 11.64
CA ARG A 75 27.39 -8.02 12.65
C ARG A 75 27.61 -6.64 13.27
N HIS A 76 27.14 -5.60 12.60
CA HIS A 76 27.30 -4.21 13.00
C HIS A 76 25.96 -3.50 12.95
N LEU A 77 25.85 -2.46 13.75
CA LEU A 77 24.67 -1.62 13.85
C LEU A 77 24.75 -0.52 12.80
N GLY A 78 23.90 -0.62 11.77
CA GLY A 78 23.74 0.43 10.77
C GLY A 78 23.11 1.69 11.37
N GLU A 79 23.65 2.85 11.03
CA GLU A 79 23.05 4.16 11.34
C GLU A 79 22.62 4.84 10.03
N VAL A 80 21.42 5.43 10.03
CA VAL A 80 20.87 6.14 8.85
C VAL A 80 21.77 7.31 8.47
N ASP A 81 22.22 8.09 9.46
CA ASP A 81 23.10 9.25 9.26
C ASP A 81 24.46 8.91 8.64
N ARG A 82 24.90 7.64 8.79
CA ARG A 82 26.15 7.14 8.18
C ARG A 82 25.92 6.45 6.84
N GLY A 83 24.66 6.18 6.48
CA GLY A 83 24.32 5.45 5.27
C GLY A 83 24.74 3.99 5.29
N ASP A 84 24.88 3.35 6.46
CA ASP A 84 25.32 1.95 6.59
C ASP A 84 24.15 0.97 6.79
N THR A 85 22.92 1.40 6.53
CA THR A 85 21.71 0.60 6.75
C THR A 85 21.49 -0.44 5.66
N VAL A 86 20.92 -1.58 6.06
CA VAL A 86 20.58 -2.75 5.24
C VAL A 86 19.28 -2.56 4.47
N THR A 87 18.32 -1.78 5.00
CA THR A 87 17.04 -1.56 4.32
C THR A 87 17.00 -0.35 3.40
N ASP A 88 17.71 0.74 3.71
CA ASP A 88 17.85 1.91 2.82
C ASP A 88 19.16 1.77 2.00
N TYR A 89 19.16 0.83 1.06
CA TYR A 89 20.34 0.51 0.24
C TYR A 89 20.53 1.47 -0.94
N LEU A 90 19.53 2.30 -1.27
CA LEU A 90 19.67 3.28 -2.35
C LEU A 90 20.34 4.57 -1.88
N PRO A 91 21.41 5.06 -2.56
CA PRO A 91 21.99 6.38 -2.33
C PRO A 91 20.98 7.53 -2.19
N GLU A 92 19.90 7.57 -2.98
CA GLU A 92 18.91 8.65 -2.88
C GLU A 92 18.03 8.52 -1.63
N GLU A 93 17.82 7.30 -1.11
CA GLU A 93 17.16 7.10 0.18
C GLU A 93 18.02 7.66 1.31
N ARG A 94 19.34 7.44 1.23
CA ARG A 94 20.33 7.94 2.21
C ARG A 94 20.47 9.45 2.14
N ASP A 95 20.61 10.02 0.94
CA ASP A 95 20.76 11.47 0.73
C ASP A 95 19.52 12.25 1.15
N ARG A 96 18.33 11.63 1.04
CA ARG A 96 17.04 12.28 1.33
C ARG A 96 16.45 11.91 2.68
N GLY A 97 16.95 10.87 3.36
CA GLY A 97 16.42 10.35 4.62
C GLY A 97 15.02 9.74 4.51
N ILE A 98 14.60 9.29 3.31
CA ILE A 98 13.28 8.70 3.08
C ILE A 98 13.41 7.32 2.46
N SER A 99 12.60 6.35 2.90
CA SER A 99 12.48 5.07 2.19
C SER A 99 11.61 5.26 0.96
N ILE A 100 12.16 4.91 -0.20
CA ILE A 100 11.57 5.05 -1.53
C ILE A 100 11.04 3.69 -1.96
N VAL A 101 11.83 2.64 -1.77
CA VAL A 101 11.58 1.29 -2.25
C VAL A 101 11.35 0.36 -1.05
N SER A 102 10.31 -0.48 -1.12
CA SER A 102 10.00 -1.41 -0.03
C SER A 102 11.07 -2.51 0.12
N ALA A 103 11.72 -2.59 1.27
CA ALA A 103 12.72 -3.61 1.56
C ALA A 103 12.06 -4.83 2.22
N THR A 104 12.56 -6.03 1.94
CA THR A 104 12.09 -7.25 2.61
C THR A 104 13.20 -7.89 3.43
N ALA A 105 12.88 -8.28 4.66
CA ALA A 105 13.82 -8.88 5.59
C ALA A 105 13.26 -10.14 6.25
N CYS A 106 14.08 -11.18 6.34
CA CYS A 106 13.71 -12.44 6.98
C CYS A 106 14.47 -12.62 8.30
N ILE A 107 13.75 -12.45 9.40
CA ILE A 107 14.31 -12.32 10.74
C ILE A 107 13.91 -13.56 11.56
N PRO A 108 14.84 -14.47 11.88
CA PRO A 108 14.57 -15.56 12.81
C PRO A 108 14.51 -15.00 14.24
N TRP A 109 13.43 -15.26 14.96
CA TRP A 109 13.27 -14.84 16.36
C TRP A 109 12.49 -15.87 17.16
N ARG A 110 13.02 -16.36 18.28
CA ARG A 110 12.35 -17.33 19.18
C ARG A 110 11.69 -18.51 18.45
N ASN A 111 12.44 -19.17 17.56
CA ASN A 111 11.96 -20.29 16.73
C ASN A 111 10.79 -19.94 15.77
N HIS A 112 10.56 -18.64 15.52
CA HIS A 112 9.62 -18.12 14.54
C HIS A 112 10.38 -17.44 13.39
N MET A 113 9.78 -17.45 12.22
CA MET A 113 10.26 -16.73 11.05
C MET A 113 9.41 -15.48 10.86
N LEU A 114 10.03 -14.31 11.07
CA LEU A 114 9.40 -13.02 10.83
C LEU A 114 9.78 -12.55 9.42
N HIS A 115 8.80 -12.45 8.52
CA HIS A 115 8.97 -11.77 7.24
C HIS A 115 8.52 -10.32 7.41
N LEU A 116 9.49 -9.42 7.35
CA LEU A 116 9.29 -8.00 7.48
C LEU A 116 9.26 -7.36 6.10
N VAL A 117 8.29 -6.48 5.86
CA VAL A 117 8.26 -5.62 4.67
C VAL A 117 8.27 -4.18 5.14
N ASP A 118 9.38 -3.51 4.86
CA ASP A 118 9.58 -2.11 5.20
C ASP A 118 8.88 -1.24 4.15
N THR A 119 7.84 -0.49 4.51
CA THR A 119 7.05 0.26 3.52
C THR A 119 7.54 1.70 3.36
N PRO A 120 7.48 2.28 2.14
CA PRO A 120 7.86 3.67 1.93
C PRO A 120 6.94 4.61 2.70
N GLY A 121 7.51 5.70 3.23
CA GLY A 121 6.78 6.68 4.06
C GLY A 121 6.26 7.90 3.30
N HIS A 122 6.54 7.99 1.99
CA HIS A 122 6.21 9.13 1.14
C HIS A 122 4.94 8.90 0.30
N VAL A 123 4.18 9.97 0.07
CA VAL A 123 2.88 9.93 -0.66
C VAL A 123 3.03 9.49 -2.12
N ASP A 124 4.13 9.80 -2.77
CA ASP A 124 4.36 9.42 -4.18
C ASP A 124 4.51 7.90 -4.38
N PHE A 125 4.79 7.14 -3.30
CA PHE A 125 4.94 5.69 -3.32
C PHE A 125 3.75 4.96 -2.68
N THR A 126 2.59 5.63 -2.59
CA THR A 126 1.35 5.08 -2.02
C THR A 126 0.96 3.73 -2.64
N MET A 127 1.19 3.53 -3.94
CA MET A 127 0.90 2.25 -4.61
C MET A 127 1.83 1.13 -4.18
N GLU A 128 3.08 1.44 -3.82
CA GLU A 128 3.99 0.45 -3.25
C GLU A 128 3.59 0.07 -1.81
N VAL A 129 3.07 1.03 -1.04
CA VAL A 129 2.47 0.78 0.27
C VAL A 129 1.26 -0.14 0.15
N GLU A 130 0.31 0.13 -0.75
CA GLU A 130 -0.88 -0.73 -0.91
C GLU A 130 -0.52 -2.16 -1.34
N ARG A 131 0.42 -2.31 -2.28
CA ARG A 131 0.93 -3.62 -2.69
C ARG A 131 1.61 -4.36 -1.55
N SER A 132 2.37 -3.65 -0.71
CA SER A 132 3.01 -4.25 0.45
C SER A 132 1.99 -4.68 1.50
N LEU A 133 1.00 -3.85 1.82
CA LEU A 133 -0.02 -4.17 2.82
C LEU A 133 -0.91 -5.35 2.41
N CYS A 134 -1.19 -5.55 1.12
CA CYS A 134 -2.07 -6.63 0.67
C CYS A 134 -1.49 -8.03 0.96
N VAL A 135 -0.15 -8.17 0.99
CA VAL A 135 0.55 -9.42 1.29
C VAL A 135 0.90 -9.58 2.77
N MET A 136 0.62 -8.61 3.64
CA MET A 136 0.91 -8.75 5.08
C MET A 136 -0.23 -9.43 5.83
N ASP A 137 0.09 -10.02 6.98
CA ASP A 137 -0.89 -10.58 7.92
C ASP A 137 -1.14 -9.65 9.10
N GLY A 138 -0.16 -8.82 9.45
CA GLY A 138 -0.31 -7.73 10.41
C GLY A 138 0.62 -6.57 10.08
N ALA A 139 0.51 -5.48 10.82
CA ALA A 139 1.38 -4.32 10.65
C ALA A 139 1.86 -3.73 11.99
N ILE A 140 3.02 -3.08 11.96
CA ILE A 140 3.58 -2.30 13.07
C ILE A 140 3.55 -0.85 12.65
N THR A 141 2.83 -0.02 13.41
CA THR A 141 2.82 1.43 13.22
C THR A 141 3.82 2.07 14.18
N ILE A 142 4.89 2.63 13.64
CA ILE A 142 5.91 3.34 14.40
C ILE A 142 5.54 4.83 14.48
N LEU A 143 5.47 5.34 15.71
CA LEU A 143 5.19 6.75 16.00
C LEU A 143 6.41 7.43 16.61
N ASP A 144 6.59 8.72 16.35
CA ASP A 144 7.55 9.54 17.10
C ASP A 144 6.90 9.99 18.41
N GLY A 145 7.41 9.55 19.56
CA GLY A 145 6.86 9.86 20.88
C GLY A 145 6.83 11.36 21.22
N THR A 146 7.53 12.21 20.45
CA THR A 146 7.47 13.67 20.60
C THR A 146 6.36 14.32 19.78
N LYS A 147 5.90 13.68 18.71
CA LYS A 147 4.94 14.25 17.75
C LYS A 147 3.59 13.55 17.75
N GLY A 148 3.52 12.29 18.19
CA GLY A 148 2.31 11.47 18.15
C GLY A 148 1.93 11.08 16.71
N VAL A 149 0.62 11.04 16.43
CA VAL A 149 0.10 10.73 15.09
C VAL A 149 0.33 11.89 14.13
N GLN A 150 0.92 11.56 12.97
CA GLN A 150 1.17 12.50 11.88
C GLN A 150 0.36 12.10 10.66
N ALA A 151 0.22 13.02 9.70
CA ALA A 151 -0.74 12.84 8.61
C ALA A 151 -0.42 11.66 7.67
N GLN A 152 0.85 11.37 7.35
CA GLN A 152 1.24 10.18 6.59
C GLN A 152 0.87 8.90 7.35
N THR A 153 1.02 8.89 8.68
CA THR A 153 0.59 7.75 9.49
C THR A 153 -0.90 7.51 9.33
N ARG A 154 -1.73 8.56 9.29
CA ARG A 154 -3.18 8.43 9.05
C ARG A 154 -3.50 7.84 7.67
N THR A 155 -2.82 8.29 6.62
CA THR A 155 -3.05 7.77 5.26
C THR A 155 -2.78 6.28 5.19
N VAL A 156 -1.59 5.85 5.64
CA VAL A 156 -1.21 4.43 5.60
C VAL A 156 -2.04 3.61 6.59
N TRP A 157 -2.44 4.20 7.72
CA TRP A 157 -3.36 3.58 8.66
C TRP A 157 -4.72 3.28 8.02
N HIS A 158 -5.30 4.23 7.30
CA HIS A 158 -6.55 4.01 6.57
C HIS A 158 -6.40 3.01 5.42
N GLN A 159 -5.23 2.93 4.78
CA GLN A 159 -4.96 1.87 3.82
C GLN A 159 -4.92 0.50 4.50
N ALA A 160 -4.31 0.40 5.69
CA ALA A 160 -4.33 -0.82 6.48
C ALA A 160 -5.73 -1.18 6.98
N ASP A 161 -6.60 -0.19 7.27
CA ASP A 161 -8.02 -0.40 7.62
C ASP A 161 -8.77 -1.11 6.48
N ARG A 162 -8.55 -0.70 5.22
CA ARG A 162 -9.18 -1.33 4.04
C ARG A 162 -8.85 -2.82 3.91
N TYR A 163 -7.68 -3.24 4.38
CA TYR A 163 -7.24 -4.63 4.37
C TYR A 163 -7.50 -5.37 5.68
N HIS A 164 -8.18 -4.72 6.63
CA HIS A 164 -8.50 -5.22 7.97
C HIS A 164 -7.28 -5.83 8.69
N LEU A 165 -6.12 -5.18 8.60
CA LEU A 165 -4.89 -5.69 9.19
C LEU A 165 -4.88 -5.47 10.71
N PRO A 166 -4.67 -6.53 11.53
CA PRO A 166 -4.31 -6.39 12.93
C PRO A 166 -3.00 -5.62 13.07
N ARG A 167 -2.94 -4.71 14.05
CA ARG A 167 -1.86 -3.75 14.19
C ARG A 167 -1.30 -3.72 15.60
N LEU A 168 -0.01 -3.40 15.69
CA LEU A 168 0.68 -2.97 16.89
C LEU A 168 1.15 -1.53 16.69
N VAL A 169 1.13 -0.71 17.74
CA VAL A 169 1.77 0.61 17.71
C VAL A 169 3.05 0.56 18.54
N TYR A 170 4.14 1.08 17.98
CA TYR A 170 5.40 1.24 18.68
C TYR A 170 5.76 2.73 18.74
N VAL A 171 5.64 3.32 19.92
CA VAL A 171 6.03 4.70 20.21
C VAL A 171 7.54 4.73 20.40
N ASN A 172 8.23 5.21 19.38
CA ASN A 172 9.67 5.28 19.28
C ASN A 172 10.19 6.66 19.73
N LYS A 173 11.51 6.78 19.86
CA LYS A 173 12.22 7.99 20.28
C LYS A 173 11.85 8.50 21.67
N MET A 174 11.53 7.58 22.58
CA MET A 174 11.30 7.91 24.00
C MET A 174 12.53 8.50 24.70
N ASP A 175 13.69 8.49 24.06
CA ASP A 175 14.92 9.15 24.51
C ASP A 175 14.91 10.68 24.42
N ARG A 176 13.92 11.27 23.74
CA ARG A 176 13.80 12.73 23.61
C ARG A 176 13.10 13.35 24.82
N ASP A 177 13.54 14.53 25.21
CA ASP A 177 13.04 15.23 26.41
C ASP A 177 11.52 15.51 26.39
N THR A 178 10.95 15.70 25.20
CA THR A 178 9.52 15.99 25.00
C THR A 178 8.68 14.74 24.71
N ALA A 179 9.25 13.53 24.81
CA ALA A 179 8.54 12.31 24.48
C ALA A 179 7.50 11.95 25.56
N SER A 180 6.27 11.68 25.14
CA SER A 180 5.17 11.28 26.03
C SER A 180 4.32 10.18 25.40
N LEU A 181 4.08 9.13 26.20
CA LEU A 181 3.18 8.06 25.82
C LEU A 181 1.73 8.55 25.83
N GLU A 182 1.36 9.37 26.81
CA GLU A 182 0.03 9.94 26.98
C GLU A 182 -0.36 10.81 25.78
N LEU A 183 0.56 11.64 25.29
CA LEU A 183 0.37 12.42 24.06
C LEU A 183 0.11 11.49 22.85
N SER A 184 0.90 10.42 22.73
CA SER A 184 0.74 9.46 21.64
C SER A 184 -0.61 8.74 21.72
N LEU A 185 -1.07 8.37 22.90
CA LEU A 185 -2.39 7.76 23.12
C LEU A 185 -3.56 8.72 22.83
N ALA A 186 -3.43 9.99 23.24
CA ALA A 186 -4.42 11.02 22.94
C ALA A 186 -4.53 11.25 21.43
N THR A 187 -3.39 11.47 20.75
CA THR A 187 -3.38 11.69 19.30
C THR A 187 -3.85 10.47 18.50
N LEU A 188 -3.60 9.24 18.96
CA LEU A 188 -4.18 8.03 18.40
C LEU A 188 -5.70 8.04 18.50
N SER A 189 -6.25 8.34 19.68
CA SER A 189 -7.69 8.37 19.91
C SER A 189 -8.39 9.47 19.11
N ASP A 190 -7.79 10.66 19.04
CA ASP A 190 -8.40 11.83 18.40
C ASP A 190 -8.29 11.77 16.87
N GLN A 191 -7.10 11.50 16.34
CA GLN A 191 -6.82 11.64 14.91
C GLN A 191 -7.09 10.36 14.10
N LEU A 192 -7.08 9.20 14.76
CA LEU A 192 -7.41 7.91 14.16
C LEU A 192 -8.70 7.37 14.78
N ALA A 193 -9.66 8.26 15.02
CA ALA A 193 -10.97 7.95 15.57
C ALA A 193 -11.59 6.78 14.81
N SER A 194 -11.61 5.62 15.44
CA SER A 194 -12.14 4.37 14.90
C SER A 194 -12.89 3.64 16.00
N VAL A 195 -13.59 2.56 15.63
CA VAL A 195 -14.23 1.63 16.58
C VAL A 195 -13.17 0.95 17.50
N THR A 196 -11.89 1.05 17.14
CA THR A 196 -10.77 0.36 17.79
C THR A 196 -10.23 1.16 18.97
N ARG A 197 -10.04 0.51 20.11
CA ARG A 197 -9.46 1.13 21.31
C ARG A 197 -7.93 0.97 21.33
N TYR A 198 -7.22 2.02 21.74
CA TYR A 198 -5.77 2.00 21.90
C TYR A 198 -5.42 1.70 23.35
N VAL A 199 -4.61 0.67 23.59
CA VAL A 199 -4.29 0.26 24.97
C VAL A 199 -2.79 0.09 25.14
N ALA A 200 -2.23 0.79 26.12
CA ALA A 200 -0.83 0.64 26.49
C ALA A 200 -0.60 -0.74 27.10
N ILE A 201 0.35 -1.48 26.55
CA ILE A 201 0.87 -2.74 27.14
C ILE A 201 2.23 -2.53 27.78
N HIS A 202 2.99 -1.52 27.36
CA HIS A 202 4.25 -1.13 27.97
C HIS A 202 4.13 0.27 28.57
N TRP A 203 4.64 0.45 29.78
CA TRP A 203 4.73 1.74 30.47
C TRP A 203 6.18 2.23 30.50
N PRO A 204 6.47 3.48 30.10
CA PRO A 204 7.84 3.99 30.06
C PRO A 204 8.39 4.26 31.47
N VAL A 205 9.66 3.95 31.67
CA VAL A 205 10.39 4.25 32.92
C VAL A 205 11.54 5.19 32.61
N PHE A 206 11.54 6.33 33.30
CA PHE A 206 12.57 7.35 33.21
C PHE A 206 13.45 7.36 34.47
N SER A 207 14.63 7.96 34.38
CA SER A 207 15.63 7.98 35.45
C SER A 207 15.14 8.61 36.75
N ASN A 208 14.20 9.55 36.68
CA ASN A 208 13.54 10.19 37.83
C ASN A 208 12.51 9.28 38.52
N HIS A 209 12.04 8.23 37.84
CA HIS A 209 11.13 7.23 38.40
C HIS A 209 11.89 6.23 39.30
N LEU A 210 13.22 6.15 39.14
CA LEU A 210 14.07 5.29 39.95
C LEU A 210 14.39 5.93 41.31
N THR A 211 14.50 5.13 42.37
CA THR A 211 14.86 5.66 43.70
C THR A 211 16.29 6.25 43.70
N PRO A 212 16.56 7.35 44.44
CA PRO A 212 17.82 8.11 44.36
C PRO A 212 19.13 7.37 44.72
N LEU A 213 19.07 6.11 45.16
CA LEU A 213 20.24 5.34 45.62
C LEU A 213 21.05 4.67 44.51
N ASN A 214 20.58 4.67 43.25
CA ASN A 214 21.26 4.01 42.11
C ASN A 214 21.96 4.98 41.13
N LEU A 215 21.97 6.28 41.39
CA LEU A 215 22.74 7.26 40.60
C LEU A 215 24.19 7.33 41.10
N THR A 216 24.96 6.25 40.96
CA THR A 216 26.43 6.35 41.01
C THR A 216 26.91 6.82 39.64
N GLY A 217 26.76 8.12 39.40
CA GLY A 217 27.23 8.82 38.21
C GLY A 217 28.46 9.66 38.52
N ASP A 218 29.54 9.32 37.84
CA ASP A 218 30.89 9.85 37.86
C ASP A 218 30.97 11.40 37.88
N LYS A 219 31.61 11.97 38.92
CA LYS A 219 31.80 13.43 39.06
C LYS A 219 32.85 14.03 38.10
N GLN A 220 33.38 13.27 37.13
CA GLN A 220 34.51 13.71 36.30
C GLN A 220 34.18 14.16 34.87
N SER A 221 32.97 13.95 34.35
CA SER A 221 32.58 14.57 33.07
C SER A 221 31.69 15.77 33.33
N GLY A 222 32.22 16.98 33.20
CA GLY A 222 31.51 18.26 33.35
C GLY A 222 30.42 18.55 32.32
N ARG A 223 29.53 17.59 32.04
CA ARG A 223 28.25 17.80 31.35
C ARG A 223 27.18 17.80 32.41
N LEU A 224 26.42 18.90 32.52
CA LEU A 224 25.20 18.92 33.33
C LEU A 224 24.25 17.84 32.78
N ASP A 225 24.08 16.75 33.52
CA ASP A 225 23.21 15.62 33.16
C ASP A 225 21.75 16.07 33.05
N SER A 226 21.12 15.78 31.91
CA SER A 226 19.70 15.99 31.66
C SER A 226 18.86 15.15 32.64
N ARG A 227 17.96 15.82 33.38
CA ARG A 227 17.24 15.25 34.54
C ARG A 227 16.18 14.18 34.24
N ASN A 228 15.98 13.72 33.01
CA ASN A 228 14.89 12.80 32.67
C ASN A 228 15.22 11.85 31.51
N ARG A 229 16.14 10.91 31.72
CA ARG A 229 16.56 9.95 30.68
C ARG A 229 15.65 8.72 30.67
N PHE A 230 15.23 8.27 29.49
CA PHE A 230 14.53 6.98 29.33
C PHE A 230 15.48 5.81 29.64
N VAL A 231 15.11 4.95 30.59
CA VAL A 231 15.99 3.88 31.14
C VAL A 231 15.39 2.48 31.03
N GLY A 232 14.07 2.35 30.85
CA GLY A 232 13.45 1.04 30.76
C GLY A 232 11.95 1.10 30.53
N LEU A 233 11.31 -0.06 30.62
CA LEU A 233 9.86 -0.19 30.47
C LEU A 233 9.31 -1.27 31.39
N VAL A 234 8.03 -1.13 31.77
CA VAL A 234 7.26 -2.14 32.50
C VAL A 234 6.25 -2.76 31.55
N ASP A 235 6.24 -4.10 31.46
CA ASP A 235 5.17 -4.83 30.79
C ASP A 235 3.96 -4.90 31.72
N LEU A 236 2.88 -4.21 31.36
CA LEU A 236 1.65 -4.13 32.14
C LEU A 236 0.86 -5.44 32.16
N THR A 237 1.15 -6.39 31.26
CA THR A 237 0.49 -7.70 31.26
C THR A 237 1.09 -8.64 32.31
N SER A 238 2.42 -8.64 32.41
CA SER A 238 3.17 -9.49 33.34
C SER A 238 3.62 -8.79 34.62
N MET A 239 3.55 -7.46 34.68
CA MET A 239 4.11 -6.61 35.74
C MET A 239 5.61 -6.82 35.95
N ILE A 240 6.32 -7.02 34.84
CA ILE A 240 7.77 -7.20 34.82
C ILE A 240 8.43 -5.89 34.36
N LEU A 241 9.33 -5.35 35.19
CA LEU A 241 10.20 -4.24 34.85
C LEU A 241 11.44 -4.76 34.13
N SER A 242 11.69 -4.21 32.94
CA SER A 242 12.91 -4.41 32.17
C SER A 242 13.76 -3.14 32.26
N ASP A 243 14.92 -3.22 32.91
CA ASP A 243 15.79 -2.09 33.25
C ASP A 243 17.11 -2.13 32.45
N TRP A 244 17.32 -1.12 31.60
CA TRP A 244 18.53 -0.91 30.80
C TRP A 244 19.48 0.13 31.41
N SER A 245 19.25 0.59 32.64
CA SER A 245 20.07 1.62 33.31
C SER A 245 21.57 1.29 33.35
N LYS A 246 21.92 0.00 33.47
CA LYS A 246 23.30 -0.50 33.54
C LYS A 246 23.87 -0.94 32.19
N CYS A 247 23.08 -0.84 31.11
CA CYS A 247 23.49 -1.30 29.79
C CYS A 247 24.36 -0.25 29.09
N THR A 248 25.66 -0.49 29.02
CA THR A 248 26.63 0.39 28.32
C THR A 248 26.75 0.07 26.83
N SER A 249 26.30 -1.11 26.40
CA SER A 249 26.30 -1.52 24.99
C SER A 249 25.02 -2.28 24.61
N PRO A 250 24.65 -2.33 23.32
CA PRO A 250 23.45 -3.06 22.86
C PRO A 250 23.45 -4.55 23.19
N ASP A 251 24.64 -5.14 23.39
CA ASP A 251 24.82 -6.57 23.69
C ASP A 251 24.73 -6.87 25.20
N THR A 252 24.76 -5.85 26.06
CA THR A 252 24.65 -6.05 27.51
C THR A 252 23.22 -6.44 27.88
N PRO A 253 23.01 -7.56 28.60
CA PRO A 253 21.67 -7.98 29.00
C PRO A 253 21.10 -7.00 30.02
N PHE A 254 19.83 -6.64 29.83
CA PHE A 254 19.09 -5.79 30.76
C PHE A 254 18.63 -6.60 31.97
N THR A 255 18.43 -5.93 33.10
CA THR A 255 17.98 -6.56 34.34
C THR A 255 16.46 -6.64 34.39
N ILE A 256 15.95 -7.73 34.96
CA ILE A 256 14.51 -8.01 35.05
C ILE A 256 14.09 -7.99 36.52
N HIS A 257 13.02 -7.28 36.84
CA HIS A 257 12.43 -7.24 38.17
C HIS A 257 10.93 -7.56 38.11
N ASP A 258 10.47 -8.56 38.88
CA ASP A 258 9.05 -8.90 39.01
C ASP A 258 8.42 -8.02 40.09
N LEU A 259 7.45 -7.19 39.71
CA LEU A 259 6.82 -6.24 40.64
C LEU A 259 5.74 -6.89 41.52
N LEU A 260 5.21 -8.07 41.15
CA LEU A 260 4.14 -8.75 41.88
C LEU A 260 4.68 -9.66 43.00
N GLN A 261 5.89 -10.24 42.82
CA GLN A 261 6.51 -11.08 43.86
C GLN A 261 6.78 -10.34 45.17
N HIS A 262 7.01 -9.03 45.12
CA HIS A 262 7.34 -8.21 46.29
C HIS A 262 6.10 -7.66 47.02
N THR A 263 4.93 -7.61 46.38
CA THR A 263 3.70 -7.05 46.98
C THR A 263 2.98 -8.04 47.92
N LEU A 264 3.32 -9.33 47.86
CA LEU A 264 2.67 -10.41 48.61
C LEU A 264 3.40 -10.79 49.92
N VAL A 265 4.49 -10.12 50.26
CA VAL A 265 5.27 -10.35 51.49
C VAL A 265 4.91 -9.29 52.54
N ASP A 266 4.12 -9.71 53.54
CA ASP A 266 3.77 -9.07 54.81
C ASP A 266 3.18 -7.63 54.83
N SER A 267 1.86 -7.59 55.10
CA SER A 267 1.03 -6.40 55.28
C SER A 267 1.15 -5.72 56.66
N SER A 268 2.25 -5.90 57.39
CA SER A 268 2.47 -5.22 58.69
C SER A 268 3.41 -4.03 58.61
N ASP A 269 4.27 -3.93 57.59
CA ASP A 269 5.25 -2.87 57.45
C ASP A 269 5.21 -2.23 56.05
N LEU A 270 4.09 -1.56 55.74
CA LEU A 270 3.87 -0.85 54.47
C LEU A 270 4.89 0.27 54.17
N HIS A 271 5.81 0.59 55.09
CA HIS A 271 6.88 1.57 54.86
C HIS A 271 8.22 0.95 54.43
N THR A 272 8.38 -0.38 54.42
CA THR A 272 9.69 -1.02 54.11
C THR A 272 9.66 -2.12 53.04
N ALA A 273 8.51 -2.43 52.43
CA ALA A 273 8.36 -3.54 51.49
C ALA A 273 8.12 -3.15 50.01
N PHE A 274 8.46 -1.92 49.59
CA PHE A 274 8.47 -1.57 48.16
C PHE A 274 9.87 -1.81 47.58
N PRO A 275 10.01 -2.42 46.39
CA PRO A 275 11.31 -2.68 45.80
C PRO A 275 12.09 -1.37 45.69
N SER A 276 13.36 -1.39 46.12
CA SER A 276 14.30 -0.27 46.17
C SER A 276 14.74 0.23 44.78
N THR A 277 13.86 0.12 43.79
CA THR A 277 14.12 0.42 42.38
C THR A 277 13.23 1.54 41.86
N LEU A 278 11.91 1.54 42.15
CA LEU A 278 10.96 2.56 41.67
C LEU A 278 10.38 3.39 42.83
N ASN A 279 10.11 4.68 42.57
CA ASN A 279 9.45 5.56 43.54
C ASN A 279 7.94 5.26 43.67
N ALA A 280 7.33 5.69 44.77
CA ALA A 280 5.92 5.38 45.09
C ALA A 280 4.93 5.97 44.06
N ASP A 281 5.20 7.18 43.57
CA ASP A 281 4.34 7.86 42.60
C ASP A 281 4.31 7.14 41.24
N SER A 282 5.46 6.66 40.78
CA SER A 282 5.57 5.91 39.52
C SER A 282 4.88 4.56 39.63
N LEU A 283 5.06 3.85 40.76
CA LEU A 283 4.34 2.60 41.00
C LEU A 283 2.83 2.80 40.96
N ARG A 284 2.33 3.87 41.61
CA ARG A 284 0.90 4.22 41.56
C ARG A 284 0.42 4.45 40.13
N SER A 285 1.18 5.18 39.31
CA SER A 285 0.83 5.42 37.90
C SER A 285 0.76 4.12 37.08
N ILE A 286 1.68 3.18 37.33
CA ILE A 286 1.72 1.86 36.66
C ILE A 286 0.50 1.02 37.03
N PHE A 287 0.11 0.99 38.31
CA PHE A 287 -1.09 0.27 38.73
C PHE A 287 -2.37 0.85 38.12
N ILE A 288 -2.49 2.18 38.06
CA ILE A 288 -3.61 2.86 37.38
C ILE A 288 -3.64 2.48 35.89
N ALA A 289 -2.49 2.47 35.22
CA ALA A 289 -2.38 2.08 33.82
C ALA A 289 -2.78 0.60 33.60
N ARG A 290 -2.37 -0.30 34.51
CA ARG A 290 -2.79 -1.72 34.48
C ARG A 290 -4.28 -1.89 34.69
N ALA A 291 -4.87 -1.18 35.65
CA ALA A 291 -6.31 -1.17 35.88
C ALA A 291 -7.08 -0.73 34.64
N HIS A 292 -6.61 0.33 33.97
CA HIS A 292 -7.20 0.83 32.72
C HIS A 292 -7.10 -0.20 31.57
N LEU A 293 -5.95 -0.86 31.40
CA LEU A 293 -5.77 -1.96 30.44
C LEU A 293 -6.79 -3.09 30.69
N MET A 294 -6.91 -3.53 31.94
CA MET A 294 -7.81 -4.64 32.30
C MET A 294 -9.28 -4.27 32.18
N GLY A 295 -9.68 -3.06 32.60
CA GLY A 295 -11.03 -2.55 32.39
C GLY A 295 -11.40 -2.49 30.91
N THR A 296 -10.50 -1.99 30.07
CA THR A 296 -10.73 -1.94 28.62
C THR A 296 -10.85 -3.34 28.00
N LEU A 297 -10.07 -4.32 28.48
CA LEU A 297 -10.17 -5.70 28.02
C LEU A 297 -11.50 -6.36 28.41
N ALA A 298 -11.99 -6.11 29.64
CA ALA A 298 -13.26 -6.63 30.12
C ALA A 298 -14.46 -6.09 29.32
N GLU A 299 -14.36 -4.88 28.76
CA GLU A 299 -15.41 -4.35 27.86
C GLU A 299 -15.42 -5.01 26.47
N VAL A 300 -14.32 -5.62 26.03
CA VAL A 300 -14.11 -6.05 24.64
C VAL A 300 -14.14 -7.57 24.48
N ASP A 301 -13.63 -8.31 25.47
CA ASP A 301 -13.52 -9.78 25.48
C ASP A 301 -14.42 -10.35 26.59
N GLU A 302 -15.53 -10.98 26.18
CA GLU A 302 -16.53 -11.58 27.08
C GLU A 302 -15.92 -12.66 27.99
N GLU A 303 -15.02 -13.50 27.46
CA GLU A 303 -14.38 -14.57 28.23
C GLU A 303 -13.44 -14.00 29.31
N PHE A 304 -12.82 -12.86 29.02
CA PHE A 304 -12.02 -12.14 30.01
C PHE A 304 -12.90 -11.44 31.04
N ALA A 305 -14.02 -10.85 30.61
CA ALA A 305 -14.97 -10.17 31.48
C ALA A 305 -15.50 -11.07 32.59
N ASP A 306 -15.88 -12.31 32.25
CA ASP A 306 -16.37 -13.29 33.22
C ASP A 306 -15.31 -13.62 34.30
N GLN A 307 -14.07 -13.82 33.88
CA GLN A 307 -12.96 -14.07 34.82
C GLN A 307 -12.63 -12.84 35.66
N PHE A 308 -12.69 -11.65 35.07
CA PHE A 308 -12.44 -10.38 35.75
C PHE A 308 -13.50 -10.10 36.83
N LEU A 309 -14.79 -10.31 36.53
CA LEU A 309 -15.90 -10.09 37.47
C LEU A 309 -15.96 -11.15 38.58
N SER A 310 -15.37 -12.32 38.38
CA SER A 310 -15.36 -13.41 39.37
C SER A 310 -14.39 -13.20 40.54
N LEU A 311 -13.51 -12.19 40.47
CA LEU A 311 -12.43 -11.95 41.42
C LEU A 311 -12.62 -10.61 42.15
N ASP A 312 -12.38 -10.59 43.46
CA ASP A 312 -12.44 -9.36 44.28
C ASP A 312 -11.25 -8.41 44.02
N SER A 313 -10.12 -8.92 43.52
CA SER A 313 -8.90 -8.15 43.21
C SER A 313 -8.24 -8.66 41.93
N PRO A 314 -8.89 -8.46 40.76
CA PRO A 314 -8.45 -9.06 39.51
C PRO A 314 -7.05 -8.57 39.08
N GLU A 315 -6.69 -7.33 39.41
CA GLU A 315 -5.41 -6.70 39.05
C GLU A 315 -4.17 -7.46 39.56
N LEU A 316 -4.30 -8.11 40.71
CA LEU A 316 -3.23 -8.85 41.38
C LEU A 316 -3.37 -10.36 41.23
N LEU A 317 -4.60 -10.86 41.06
CA LEU A 317 -4.90 -12.29 41.08
C LEU A 317 -4.93 -12.94 39.69
N LEU A 318 -5.14 -12.17 38.62
CA LEU A 318 -5.22 -12.73 37.27
C LEU A 318 -3.83 -13.12 36.72
N PRO A 319 -3.68 -14.36 36.20
CA PRO A 319 -2.43 -14.78 35.58
C PRO A 319 -2.08 -13.94 34.34
N PRO A 320 -0.80 -13.60 34.12
CA PRO A 320 -0.35 -12.88 32.92
C PRO A 320 -0.77 -13.53 31.60
N SER A 321 -0.78 -14.87 31.55
CA SER A 321 -1.19 -15.63 30.36
C SER A 321 -2.63 -15.37 29.95
N THR A 322 -3.54 -15.19 30.93
CA THR A 322 -4.94 -14.89 30.66
C THR A 322 -5.08 -13.51 30.03
N ILE A 323 -4.37 -12.51 30.57
CA ILE A 323 -4.35 -11.14 30.04
C ILE A 323 -3.77 -11.13 28.63
N GLN A 324 -2.62 -11.79 28.41
CA GLN A 324 -1.98 -11.86 27.11
C GLN A 324 -2.86 -12.56 26.05
N ASN A 325 -3.58 -13.63 26.43
CA ASN A 325 -4.53 -14.30 25.56
C ASN A 325 -5.72 -13.39 25.20
N ALA A 326 -6.25 -12.64 26.17
CA ALA A 326 -7.32 -11.68 25.92
C ALA A 326 -6.87 -10.54 24.99
N VAL A 327 -5.69 -9.97 25.23
CA VAL A 327 -5.07 -8.97 24.34
C VAL A 327 -4.91 -9.54 22.93
N ARG A 328 -4.42 -10.77 22.79
CA ARG A 328 -4.28 -11.44 21.49
C ARG A 328 -5.64 -11.58 20.80
N ARG A 329 -6.68 -12.10 21.47
CA ARG A 329 -8.02 -12.25 20.88
C ARG A 329 -8.60 -10.91 20.43
N ALA A 330 -8.51 -9.88 21.28
CA ALA A 330 -8.99 -8.55 20.97
C ALA A 330 -8.21 -7.87 19.83
N THR A 331 -6.90 -8.12 19.73
CA THR A 331 -6.05 -7.62 18.63
C THR A 331 -6.40 -8.30 17.31
N LEU A 332 -6.60 -9.62 17.32
CA LEU A 332 -7.00 -10.39 16.13
C LEU A 332 -8.39 -10.00 15.61
N ALA A 333 -9.28 -9.62 16.51
CA ALA A 333 -10.60 -9.08 16.18
C ALA A 333 -10.58 -7.60 15.73
N SER A 334 -9.40 -6.96 15.69
CA SER A 334 -9.22 -5.53 15.40
C SER A 334 -10.09 -4.62 16.28
N ARG A 335 -10.34 -5.02 17.54
CA ARG A 335 -11.08 -4.22 18.53
C ARG A 335 -10.15 -3.43 19.45
N ILE A 336 -8.94 -3.96 19.68
CA ILE A 336 -7.89 -3.30 20.44
C ILE A 336 -6.61 -3.23 19.59
N VAL A 337 -5.88 -2.13 19.70
CA VAL A 337 -4.51 -2.00 19.22
C VAL A 337 -3.57 -1.85 20.43
N PRO A 338 -2.69 -2.84 20.67
CA PRO A 338 -1.66 -2.74 21.70
C PRO A 338 -0.62 -1.66 21.35
N VAL A 339 -0.32 -0.81 22.33
CA VAL A 339 0.66 0.29 22.23
C VAL A 339 1.88 -0.04 23.08
N LEU A 340 3.05 -0.07 22.43
CA LEU A 340 4.36 -0.34 22.99
C LEU A 340 5.19 0.94 23.00
N VAL A 341 6.21 0.98 23.86
CA VAL A 341 7.17 2.07 23.94
C VAL A 341 8.61 1.58 23.76
N GLY A 342 9.48 2.44 23.24
CA GLY A 342 10.91 2.19 23.19
C GLY A 342 11.73 3.32 22.56
N SER A 343 13.04 3.09 22.46
CA SER A 343 13.97 3.93 21.73
C SER A 343 14.89 3.04 20.88
N SER A 344 14.62 2.99 19.59
CA SER A 344 15.44 2.22 18.65
C SER A 344 16.86 2.78 18.53
N ARG A 345 17.06 4.09 18.76
CA ARG A 345 18.40 4.70 18.78
C ARG A 345 19.22 4.17 19.94
N GLN A 346 18.66 4.15 21.15
CA GLN A 346 19.33 3.64 22.35
C GLN A 346 19.28 2.11 22.47
N SER A 347 18.63 1.43 21.53
CA SER A 347 18.45 -0.03 21.54
C SER A 347 17.64 -0.53 22.75
N ILE A 348 16.69 0.27 23.23
CA ILE A 348 15.79 -0.06 24.35
C ILE A 348 14.40 -0.35 23.79
N GLY A 349 13.81 -1.49 24.15
CA GLY A 349 12.40 -1.83 23.80
C GLY A 349 12.19 -2.55 22.45
N VAL A 350 13.23 -2.75 21.65
CA VAL A 350 13.14 -3.47 20.36
C VAL A 350 12.93 -4.98 20.57
N GLN A 351 13.58 -5.60 21.56
CA GLN A 351 13.39 -7.03 21.85
C GLN A 351 11.96 -7.32 22.34
N PRO A 352 11.39 -6.55 23.31
CA PRO A 352 9.97 -6.67 23.67
C PRO A 352 9.00 -6.42 22.50
N LEU A 353 9.36 -5.54 21.55
CA LEU A 353 8.58 -5.36 20.32
C LEU A 353 8.56 -6.64 19.48
N MET A 354 9.71 -7.27 19.26
CA MET A 354 9.81 -8.54 18.51
C MET A 354 9.04 -9.68 19.18
N ASP A 355 9.04 -9.72 20.52
CA ASP A 355 8.24 -10.68 21.29
C ASP A 355 6.75 -10.44 21.10
N SER A 356 6.32 -9.18 21.11
CA SER A 356 4.93 -8.78 20.94
C SER A 356 4.39 -9.07 19.55
N ILE A 357 5.24 -8.99 18.51
CA ILE A 357 4.89 -9.45 17.15
C ILE A 357 4.47 -10.93 17.18
N ILE A 358 5.24 -11.78 17.85
CA ILE A 358 4.94 -13.22 17.94
C ILE A 358 3.66 -13.45 18.74
N SER A 359 3.55 -12.78 19.89
CA SER A 359 2.48 -12.98 20.87
C SER A 359 1.13 -12.45 20.43
N TYR A 360 1.06 -11.31 19.73
CA TYR A 360 -0.21 -10.62 19.44
C TYR A 360 -0.61 -10.63 17.96
N LEU A 361 0.33 -10.61 17.02
CA LEU A 361 -0.01 -10.62 15.59
C LEU A 361 -0.39 -12.02 15.07
N PRO A 362 -1.22 -12.09 14.01
CA PRO A 362 -1.67 -13.36 13.43
C PRO A 362 -0.55 -14.11 12.71
N TYR A 363 -0.70 -15.42 12.63
CA TYR A 363 0.01 -16.24 11.64
C TYR A 363 -0.83 -16.39 10.36
N PRO A 364 -0.23 -16.72 9.20
CA PRO A 364 -0.89 -16.64 7.90
C PRO A 364 -2.22 -17.39 7.78
N SER A 365 -2.39 -18.53 8.46
CA SER A 365 -3.64 -19.31 8.42
C SER A 365 -4.79 -18.72 9.25
N GLN A 366 -4.55 -17.71 10.10
CA GLN A 366 -5.60 -17.02 10.85
C GLN A 366 -6.26 -15.90 10.04
N ARG A 367 -5.64 -15.48 8.93
CA ARG A 367 -6.10 -14.38 8.09
C ARG A 367 -6.89 -14.95 6.90
N GLY A 368 -7.94 -14.23 6.49
CA GLY A 368 -8.64 -14.55 5.25
C GLY A 368 -7.73 -14.41 4.03
N LEU A 369 -7.97 -15.19 2.99
CA LEU A 369 -7.28 -14.99 1.72
C LEU A 369 -7.69 -13.62 1.13
N PRO A 370 -6.81 -12.88 0.45
CA PRO A 370 -7.20 -11.67 -0.28
C PRO A 370 -8.31 -11.99 -1.31
N PRO A 371 -9.24 -11.06 -1.61
CA PRO A 371 -10.35 -11.31 -2.53
C PRO A 371 -9.92 -11.85 -3.90
N SER A 372 -8.83 -11.31 -4.47
CA SER A 372 -8.26 -11.75 -5.74
C SER A 372 -7.78 -13.22 -5.69
N VAL A 373 -7.14 -13.61 -4.59
CA VAL A 373 -6.68 -14.98 -4.35
C VAL A 373 -7.88 -15.90 -4.10
N GLN A 374 -8.90 -15.45 -3.38
CA GLN A 374 -10.15 -16.22 -3.18
C GLN A 374 -10.82 -16.56 -4.51
N GLN A 375 -10.98 -15.56 -5.39
CA GLN A 375 -11.55 -15.75 -6.72
C GLN A 375 -10.75 -16.75 -7.54
N MET A 376 -9.41 -16.65 -7.52
CA MET A 376 -8.54 -17.59 -8.22
C MET A 376 -8.66 -19.00 -7.66
N VAL A 377 -8.65 -19.19 -6.34
CA VAL A 377 -8.80 -20.50 -5.71
C VAL A 377 -10.15 -21.11 -6.10
N HIS A 378 -11.22 -20.32 -6.13
CA HIS A 378 -12.52 -20.76 -6.60
C HIS A 378 -12.49 -21.21 -8.08
N ARG A 379 -11.86 -20.43 -8.97
CA ARG A 379 -11.67 -20.79 -10.40
C ARG A 379 -10.87 -22.09 -10.58
N ILE A 380 -9.82 -22.29 -9.77
CA ILE A 380 -9.03 -23.52 -9.82
C ILE A 380 -9.88 -24.71 -9.36
N GLN A 381 -10.68 -24.55 -8.31
CA GLN A 381 -11.56 -25.61 -7.81
C GLN A 381 -12.65 -25.99 -8.82
N SER A 382 -13.27 -25.01 -9.48
CA SER A 382 -14.31 -25.26 -10.50
C SER A 382 -13.75 -25.90 -11.77
N SER A 383 -12.45 -25.75 -12.06
CA SER A 383 -11.80 -26.34 -13.24
C SER A 383 -11.40 -27.82 -13.08
N ARG A 384 -11.56 -28.42 -11.90
CA ARG A 384 -11.21 -29.84 -11.67
C ARG A 384 -12.36 -30.77 -12.09
N PRO A 385 -12.11 -31.84 -12.86
CA PRO A 385 -13.14 -32.80 -13.22
C PRO A 385 -13.80 -33.42 -11.97
N SER A 386 -15.13 -33.44 -11.96
CA SER A 386 -15.98 -33.95 -10.88
C SER A 386 -15.84 -35.47 -10.70
N GLY A 387 -14.83 -35.89 -9.93
CA GLY A 387 -14.60 -37.28 -9.52
C GLY A 387 -14.47 -37.53 -8.02
N GLU A 388 -14.28 -36.49 -7.20
CA GLU A 388 -14.24 -36.62 -5.73
C GLU A 388 -15.12 -35.56 -5.08
N SER A 389 -16.28 -35.99 -4.61
CA SER A 389 -17.24 -35.18 -3.87
C SER A 389 -16.69 -34.83 -2.48
N VAL A 390 -16.09 -33.65 -2.34
CA VAL A 390 -15.90 -33.03 -1.02
C VAL A 390 -17.16 -32.22 -0.72
N GLY A 391 -17.99 -32.77 0.17
CA GLY A 391 -19.32 -32.26 0.51
C GLY A 391 -19.38 -30.76 0.85
N ALA A 392 -20.40 -30.12 0.28
CA ALA A 392 -20.78 -28.74 0.53
C ALA A 392 -21.28 -28.58 1.98
N SER A 393 -20.45 -27.98 2.83
CA SER A 393 -20.88 -27.17 3.96
C SER A 393 -19.80 -26.14 4.25
N ILE A 394 -20.14 -24.88 3.95
CA ILE A 394 -19.30 -23.70 4.12
C ILE A 394 -19.49 -23.22 5.57
N SER A 395 -18.54 -23.59 6.42
CA SER A 395 -18.30 -22.93 7.71
C SER A 395 -16.78 -22.92 7.96
N THR A 396 -16.22 -21.71 7.85
CA THR A 396 -15.01 -21.17 8.50
C THR A 396 -14.10 -22.16 9.24
N ALA A 397 -13.13 -22.77 8.54
CA ALA A 397 -11.88 -23.31 9.11
C ALA A 397 -10.83 -23.54 7.99
N THR A 398 -10.03 -22.51 7.71
CA THR A 398 -9.34 -22.28 6.42
C THR A 398 -7.92 -22.85 6.29
N ALA A 399 -7.43 -23.67 7.23
CA ALA A 399 -6.03 -24.13 7.20
C ALA A 399 -5.84 -25.59 6.75
N ALA A 400 -6.82 -26.46 7.00
CA ALA A 400 -6.66 -27.91 6.80
C ALA A 400 -7.19 -28.43 5.45
N ARG A 401 -7.89 -27.59 4.66
CA ARG A 401 -8.57 -27.99 3.41
C ARG A 401 -7.80 -27.68 2.12
N HIS A 402 -6.60 -27.09 2.19
CA HIS A 402 -5.79 -26.75 1.00
C HIS A 402 -4.71 -27.77 0.64
N SER A 403 -4.64 -28.92 1.32
CA SER A 403 -3.60 -29.96 1.16
C SER A 403 -3.58 -30.68 -0.20
N GLY A 404 -4.42 -30.28 -1.17
CA GLY A 404 -4.42 -30.79 -2.55
C GLY A 404 -4.44 -29.70 -3.62
N LEU A 405 -4.30 -28.41 -3.27
CA LEU A 405 -4.20 -27.30 -4.24
C LEU A 405 -2.72 -27.09 -4.60
N GLY A 406 -2.42 -26.96 -5.90
CA GLY A 406 -1.08 -26.61 -6.39
C GLY A 406 -0.60 -25.24 -5.90
N PRO A 407 0.60 -24.80 -6.29
CA PRO A 407 1.16 -23.53 -5.83
C PRO A 407 0.27 -22.36 -6.25
N VAL A 408 -0.21 -21.57 -5.28
CA VAL A 408 -0.94 -20.31 -5.52
C VAL A 408 -0.13 -19.18 -4.90
N LEU A 409 0.29 -18.24 -5.74
CA LEU A 409 1.25 -17.19 -5.41
C LEU A 409 0.68 -15.83 -5.82
N LEU A 410 0.90 -14.83 -4.99
CA LEU A 410 0.70 -13.42 -5.35
C LEU A 410 2.06 -12.75 -5.47
N VAL A 411 2.34 -12.20 -6.65
CA VAL A 411 3.52 -11.38 -6.91
C VAL A 411 3.16 -9.97 -6.50
N PHE A 412 3.83 -9.42 -5.49
CA PHE A 412 3.56 -8.05 -5.04
C PHE A 412 4.63 -7.06 -5.49
N LYS A 413 5.83 -7.56 -5.81
CA LYS A 413 6.95 -6.73 -6.26
C LYS A 413 7.85 -7.50 -7.22
N VAL A 414 8.33 -6.83 -8.26
CA VAL A 414 9.35 -7.33 -9.17
C VAL A 414 10.54 -6.38 -9.11
N CYS A 415 11.73 -6.90 -8.82
CA CYS A 415 12.96 -6.13 -8.79
C CYS A 415 13.89 -6.63 -9.88
N PHE A 416 14.54 -5.73 -10.61
CA PHE A 416 15.56 -6.15 -11.56
C PHE A 416 16.92 -6.33 -10.89
N ASN A 417 17.64 -7.39 -11.23
CA ASN A 417 19.03 -7.56 -10.84
C ASN A 417 19.94 -7.76 -12.07
N PRO A 418 21.07 -7.04 -12.16
CA PRO A 418 21.98 -7.17 -13.30
C PRO A 418 22.55 -8.59 -13.54
N HIS A 419 22.72 -9.39 -12.48
CA HIS A 419 23.33 -10.73 -12.57
C HIS A 419 22.30 -11.86 -12.65
N LEU A 420 21.18 -11.73 -11.95
CA LEU A 420 20.16 -12.78 -11.85
C LEU A 420 18.91 -12.52 -12.72
N GLY A 421 18.83 -11.36 -13.37
CA GLY A 421 17.66 -10.92 -14.10
C GLY A 421 16.50 -10.50 -13.16
N PRO A 422 15.24 -10.59 -13.62
CA PRO A 422 14.08 -10.20 -12.82
C PRO A 422 13.87 -11.14 -11.63
N LEU A 423 13.77 -10.54 -10.44
CA LEU A 423 13.44 -11.17 -9.17
C LEU A 423 11.99 -10.83 -8.81
N SER A 424 11.09 -11.81 -8.83
CA SER A 424 9.69 -11.62 -8.44
C SER A 424 9.51 -11.99 -6.98
N LEU A 425 9.24 -11.02 -6.11
CA LEU A 425 8.87 -11.26 -4.73
C LEU A 425 7.41 -11.71 -4.66
N VAL A 426 7.21 -12.87 -4.05
CA VAL A 426 5.91 -13.52 -3.96
C VAL A 426 5.55 -13.89 -2.54
N ARG A 427 4.25 -13.87 -2.26
CA ARG A 427 3.66 -14.53 -1.10
C ARG A 427 3.03 -15.84 -1.52
N VAL A 428 3.42 -16.94 -0.89
CA VAL A 428 2.84 -18.28 -1.11
C VAL A 428 1.58 -18.42 -0.27
N TYR A 429 0.42 -18.66 -0.88
CA TYR A 429 -0.84 -18.86 -0.15
C TYR A 429 -1.23 -20.34 -0.03
N SER A 430 -0.91 -21.14 -1.05
CA SER A 430 -1.17 -22.58 -1.08
C SER A 430 -0.07 -23.30 -1.84
N GLY A 431 0.09 -24.60 -1.56
CA GLY A 431 1.07 -25.47 -2.22
C GLY A 431 2.51 -25.17 -1.80
N THR A 432 3.45 -25.82 -2.49
CA THR A 432 4.88 -25.63 -2.27
C THR A 432 5.57 -25.27 -3.57
N VAL A 433 6.52 -24.34 -3.52
CA VAL A 433 7.35 -23.95 -4.65
C VAL A 433 8.79 -24.41 -4.45
N SER A 434 9.40 -24.88 -5.54
CA SER A 434 10.79 -25.34 -5.57
C SER A 434 11.42 -24.97 -6.91
N ALA A 435 12.75 -25.04 -7.00
CA ALA A 435 13.44 -24.93 -8.27
C ALA A 435 12.88 -25.95 -9.28
N GLY A 436 12.52 -25.49 -10.48
CA GLY A 436 11.94 -26.29 -11.54
C GLY A 436 10.41 -26.36 -11.55
N THR A 437 9.72 -25.82 -10.54
CA THR A 437 8.25 -25.75 -10.53
C THR A 437 7.76 -24.86 -11.69
N VAL A 438 6.80 -25.36 -12.45
CA VAL A 438 6.15 -24.63 -13.55
C VAL A 438 4.88 -23.99 -13.01
N VAL A 439 4.72 -22.70 -13.29
CA VAL A 439 3.57 -21.89 -12.87
C VAL A 439 2.99 -21.16 -14.07
N THR A 440 1.68 -20.95 -14.06
CA THR A 440 0.99 -20.20 -15.10
C THR A 440 0.51 -18.89 -14.51
N ASN A 441 0.56 -17.81 -15.29
CA ASN A 441 -0.01 -16.52 -14.89
C ASN A 441 -1.53 -16.54 -15.11
N TRP A 442 -2.29 -16.32 -14.04
CA TRP A 442 -3.75 -16.31 -14.02
C TRP A 442 -4.36 -14.90 -14.07
N SER A 443 -3.53 -13.84 -14.13
CA SER A 443 -3.98 -12.46 -14.28
C SER A 443 -4.53 -12.20 -15.69
N GLN A 444 -5.68 -11.50 -15.78
CA GLN A 444 -6.40 -11.18 -17.04
C GLN A 444 -5.74 -10.06 -17.87
N ARG A 445 -4.40 -9.98 -17.93
CA ARG A 445 -3.69 -8.93 -18.71
C ARG A 445 -3.44 -9.30 -20.18
N GLY A 446 -3.83 -10.50 -20.63
CA GLY A 446 -3.68 -10.89 -22.04
C GLY A 446 -4.53 -12.10 -22.44
N SER A 447 -4.72 -12.28 -23.75
CA SER A 447 -5.50 -13.39 -24.32
C SER A 447 -4.83 -14.77 -24.23
N ILE A 448 -3.59 -14.84 -23.70
CA ILE A 448 -2.80 -16.07 -23.61
C ILE A 448 -2.25 -16.19 -22.18
N GLN A 449 -2.58 -17.28 -21.50
CA GLN A 449 -1.98 -17.62 -20.21
C GLN A 449 -0.51 -17.99 -20.40
N ALA A 450 0.40 -17.09 -20.02
CA ALA A 450 1.84 -17.34 -20.07
C ALA A 450 2.23 -18.36 -18.99
N THR A 451 2.90 -19.45 -19.41
CA THR A 451 3.44 -20.47 -18.50
C THR A 451 4.94 -20.28 -18.37
N GLU A 452 5.43 -20.16 -17.15
CA GLU A 452 6.81 -19.82 -16.81
C GLU A 452 7.39 -20.84 -15.83
N LYS A 453 8.72 -21.02 -15.86
CA LYS A 453 9.42 -22.00 -15.02
C LYS A 453 10.28 -21.29 -14.00
N ILE A 454 10.12 -21.64 -12.72
CA ILE A 454 10.91 -21.10 -11.62
C ILE A 454 12.32 -21.73 -11.68
N GLN A 455 13.36 -20.91 -11.74
CA GLN A 455 14.75 -21.38 -11.76
C GLN A 455 15.29 -21.65 -10.35
N ALA A 456 15.11 -20.70 -9.44
CA ALA A 456 15.53 -20.78 -8.05
C ALA A 456 14.60 -19.97 -7.13
N VAL A 457 14.54 -20.39 -5.86
CA VAL A 457 13.82 -19.73 -4.77
C VAL A 457 14.84 -19.12 -3.82
N LEU A 458 14.69 -17.84 -3.52
CA LEU A 458 15.62 -17.06 -2.69
C LEU A 458 14.90 -16.47 -1.48
N GLN A 459 15.52 -16.54 -0.30
CA GLN A 459 15.13 -15.75 0.86
C GLN A 459 15.92 -14.45 0.86
N LEU A 460 15.22 -13.33 0.90
CA LEU A 460 15.81 -11.99 0.95
C LEU A 460 15.96 -11.51 2.40
N THR A 461 17.11 -10.94 2.71
CA THR A 461 17.36 -10.17 3.94
C THR A 461 18.13 -8.90 3.56
N GLY A 462 17.39 -7.86 3.16
CA GLY A 462 17.98 -6.69 2.50
C GLY A 462 18.72 -7.11 1.23
N ASP A 463 20.00 -6.78 1.13
CA ASP A 463 20.86 -7.16 0.00
C ASP A 463 21.34 -8.62 0.02
N HIS A 464 21.30 -9.28 1.18
CA HIS A 464 21.72 -10.67 1.31
C HIS A 464 20.66 -11.63 0.78
N ARG A 465 21.11 -12.62 -0.01
CA ARG A 465 20.24 -13.58 -0.71
C ARG A 465 20.68 -14.99 -0.40
N GLU A 466 19.77 -15.78 0.14
CA GLU A 466 20.01 -17.17 0.51
C GLU A 466 19.17 -18.09 -0.39
N VAL A 467 19.79 -19.07 -1.05
CA VAL A 467 19.05 -20.03 -1.89
C VAL A 467 18.33 -21.03 -1.00
N VAL A 468 17.00 -21.12 -1.14
CA VAL A 468 16.16 -22.04 -0.37
C VAL A 468 15.69 -23.18 -1.27
N LYS A 469 15.74 -24.43 -0.77
CA LYS A 469 15.32 -25.61 -1.54
C LYS A 469 13.82 -25.57 -1.90
N ARG A 470 12.97 -25.22 -0.93
CA ARG A 470 11.50 -25.17 -1.06
C ARG A 470 10.89 -24.10 -0.15
N ALA A 471 9.80 -23.48 -0.59
CA ALA A 471 8.98 -22.59 0.22
C ALA A 471 7.51 -23.05 0.22
N GLY A 472 6.83 -22.92 1.35
CA GLY A 472 5.44 -23.34 1.52
C GLY A 472 4.50 -22.21 1.91
N PRO A 473 3.25 -22.52 2.27
CA PRO A 473 2.22 -21.53 2.54
C PRO A 473 2.61 -20.58 3.66
N GLY A 474 2.37 -19.28 3.45
CA GLY A 474 2.70 -18.22 4.38
C GLY A 474 4.09 -17.60 4.18
N SER A 475 5.00 -18.26 3.47
CA SER A 475 6.35 -17.72 3.24
C SER A 475 6.36 -16.59 2.20
N ILE A 476 7.25 -15.62 2.43
CA ILE A 476 7.58 -14.56 1.47
C ILE A 476 8.98 -14.81 0.94
N VAL A 477 9.09 -15.05 -0.38
CA VAL A 477 10.32 -15.44 -1.07
C VAL A 477 10.45 -14.71 -2.41
N ALA A 478 11.67 -14.61 -2.92
CA ALA A 478 11.93 -14.13 -4.27
C ALA A 478 12.13 -15.31 -5.23
N LEU A 479 11.51 -15.22 -6.41
CA LEU A 479 11.60 -16.20 -7.48
C LEU A 479 12.42 -15.64 -8.64
N THR A 480 13.20 -16.52 -9.27
CA THR A 480 14.00 -16.20 -10.46
C THR A 480 13.47 -16.93 -11.69
N GLY A 481 13.70 -16.36 -12.88
CA GLY A 481 13.36 -16.98 -14.16
C GLY A 481 12.00 -16.56 -14.75
N LEU A 482 11.29 -15.64 -14.12
CA LEU A 482 9.99 -15.13 -14.59
C LEU A 482 10.18 -13.88 -15.49
N GLN A 483 9.98 -14.08 -16.79
CA GLN A 483 10.18 -13.09 -17.85
C GLN A 483 8.94 -12.27 -18.18
N THR A 484 7.73 -12.80 -17.99
CA THR A 484 6.48 -12.09 -18.35
C THR A 484 5.69 -11.60 -17.15
N THR A 485 6.03 -12.06 -15.95
CA THR A 485 5.34 -11.71 -14.71
C THR A 485 5.56 -10.23 -14.33
N HIS A 486 4.47 -9.57 -13.92
CA HIS A 486 4.43 -8.18 -13.41
C HIS A 486 4.12 -8.13 -11.91
N SER A 487 4.43 -6.99 -11.29
CA SER A 487 3.94 -6.67 -9.95
C SER A 487 2.40 -6.66 -9.92
N GLY A 488 1.84 -7.49 -9.05
CA GLY A 488 0.41 -7.66 -8.89
C GLY A 488 -0.17 -8.96 -9.45
N ASP A 489 0.65 -9.73 -10.17
CA ASP A 489 0.16 -10.93 -10.84
C ASP A 489 -0.11 -12.10 -9.90
N LEU A 490 -1.10 -12.91 -10.28
CA LEU A 490 -1.45 -14.14 -9.61
C LEU A 490 -0.87 -15.33 -10.39
N LEU A 491 -0.01 -16.12 -9.74
CA LEU A 491 0.58 -17.32 -10.33
C LEU A 491 -0.05 -18.57 -9.71
N GLY A 492 -0.36 -19.54 -10.56
CA GLY A 492 -1.10 -20.74 -10.18
C GLY A 492 -0.56 -22.01 -10.82
N PRO A 493 -1.17 -23.17 -10.49
CA PRO A 493 -0.85 -24.42 -11.17
C PRO A 493 -1.23 -24.34 -12.65
N THR A 494 -0.46 -25.04 -13.49
CA THR A 494 -0.80 -25.23 -14.90
C THR A 494 -1.95 -26.22 -15.01
N VAL A 495 -3.11 -25.76 -15.50
CA VAL A 495 -4.26 -26.63 -15.81
C VAL A 495 -4.18 -27.00 -17.29
N GLY A 496 -4.39 -28.28 -17.62
CA GLY A 496 -4.41 -28.77 -19.01
C GLY A 496 -5.44 -28.00 -19.84
N SER A 497 -5.18 -27.83 -21.14
CA SER A 497 -5.77 -26.87 -22.09
C SER A 497 -7.30 -26.94 -22.32
N THR A 498 -8.08 -26.85 -21.26
CA THR A 498 -9.56 -26.89 -21.27
C THR A 498 -10.10 -25.73 -20.43
N ILE A 499 -9.43 -24.57 -20.47
CA ILE A 499 -9.94 -23.30 -19.94
C ILE A 499 -10.23 -22.40 -21.16
N ARG A 500 -11.20 -22.81 -21.97
CA ARG A 500 -11.83 -21.94 -22.96
C ARG A 500 -13.32 -21.68 -22.68
N ASP A 501 -13.90 -22.36 -21.69
CA ASP A 501 -15.36 -22.50 -21.56
C ASP A 501 -15.93 -21.99 -20.22
N LEU A 502 -15.26 -21.08 -19.51
CA LEU A 502 -15.74 -20.52 -18.22
C LEU A 502 -15.83 -18.98 -18.22
N GLU A 503 -16.10 -18.36 -19.37
CA GLU A 503 -16.25 -16.89 -19.49
C GLU A 503 -17.71 -16.38 -19.33
N GLU A 504 -18.72 -17.23 -19.12
CA GLU A 504 -20.12 -16.81 -19.34
C GLU A 504 -20.93 -16.27 -18.13
N ASP A 505 -20.52 -16.37 -16.86
CA ASP A 505 -21.49 -16.12 -15.77
C ASP A 505 -21.58 -14.70 -15.17
N TRP A 506 -20.76 -13.71 -15.54
CA TRP A 506 -20.66 -12.43 -14.80
C TRP A 506 -21.00 -11.16 -15.60
N ALA A 507 -22.07 -11.19 -16.42
CA ALA A 507 -22.51 -10.00 -17.17
C ALA A 507 -23.90 -9.43 -16.81
N ASP A 508 -24.68 -10.05 -15.92
CA ASP A 508 -25.99 -9.52 -15.51
C ASP A 508 -26.18 -9.63 -14.00
N GLY A 509 -25.73 -8.60 -13.28
CA GLY A 509 -25.89 -8.46 -11.84
C GLY A 509 -25.17 -7.21 -11.38
N GLY A 510 -25.92 -6.12 -11.19
CA GLY A 510 -25.43 -4.82 -10.73
C GLY A 510 -24.92 -4.85 -9.29
N VAL A 511 -23.79 -5.51 -9.09
CA VAL A 511 -22.88 -5.32 -7.97
C VAL A 511 -21.61 -4.78 -8.59
N GLU A 512 -21.25 -3.55 -8.23
CA GLU A 512 -19.98 -2.93 -8.62
C GLU A 512 -18.87 -3.98 -8.51
N ALA A 513 -18.23 -4.29 -9.64
CA ALA A 513 -17.05 -5.12 -9.68
C ALA A 513 -16.01 -4.49 -8.76
N GLY A 514 -15.99 -4.95 -7.50
CA GLY A 514 -15.07 -4.53 -6.47
C GLY A 514 -13.66 -4.86 -6.92
N SER A 515 -13.03 -3.87 -7.56
CA SER A 515 -11.61 -3.53 -7.53
C SER A 515 -10.67 -4.73 -7.34
N THR A 516 -10.46 -5.52 -8.39
CA THR A 516 -9.40 -6.55 -8.42
C THR A 516 -8.60 -6.55 -9.73
N SER A 517 -8.72 -5.49 -10.52
CA SER A 517 -7.55 -5.00 -11.26
C SER A 517 -6.83 -4.12 -10.23
N LEU A 518 -5.68 -4.57 -9.72
CA LEU A 518 -4.82 -3.71 -8.89
C LEU A 518 -4.77 -2.33 -9.54
N LEU A 519 -5.31 -1.33 -8.82
CA LEU A 519 -5.65 -0.01 -9.33
C LEU A 519 -4.54 0.48 -10.26
N ARG A 520 -4.80 0.45 -11.57
CA ARG A 520 -3.99 1.21 -12.52
C ARG A 520 -4.35 2.67 -12.24
N CYS A 521 -3.52 3.34 -11.46
CA CYS A 521 -3.63 4.78 -11.29
C CYS A 521 -3.13 5.43 -12.58
N ASP A 522 -3.97 6.30 -13.17
CA ASP A 522 -3.52 7.09 -14.30
C ASP A 522 -2.42 8.05 -13.82
N PRO A 523 -1.27 8.10 -14.53
CA PRO A 523 -0.20 9.03 -14.18
C PRO A 523 -0.70 10.46 -14.30
N VAL A 524 -0.26 11.32 -13.38
CA VAL A 524 -0.71 12.72 -13.29
C VAL A 524 0.28 13.70 -13.93
N VAL A 525 1.55 13.29 -14.04
CA VAL A 525 2.60 14.06 -14.73
C VAL A 525 3.19 13.21 -15.85
N TYR A 526 3.44 13.82 -16.99
CA TYR A 526 4.18 13.25 -18.10
C TYR A 526 5.50 13.98 -18.33
N ALA A 527 6.48 13.32 -18.92
CA ALA A 527 7.70 13.94 -19.38
C ALA A 527 8.22 13.20 -20.62
N ALA A 528 8.77 13.95 -21.58
CA ALA A 528 9.55 13.35 -22.66
C ALA A 528 10.92 12.92 -22.13
N ILE A 529 11.37 11.73 -22.51
CA ILE A 529 12.71 11.21 -22.20
C ILE A 529 13.41 10.86 -23.50
N GLU A 530 14.65 11.31 -23.60
CA GLU A 530 15.54 10.98 -24.70
C GLU A 530 16.87 10.43 -24.19
N PRO A 531 17.44 9.39 -24.82
CA PRO A 531 18.78 8.94 -24.47
C PRO A 531 19.81 9.98 -24.90
N ALA A 532 20.88 10.16 -24.11
CA ALA A 532 21.95 11.09 -24.45
C ALA A 532 22.72 10.73 -25.75
N SER A 533 22.59 9.49 -26.22
CA SER A 533 23.20 8.98 -27.44
C SER A 533 22.25 8.02 -28.18
N LEU A 534 22.31 8.03 -29.52
CA LEU A 534 21.58 7.08 -30.38
C LEU A 534 21.92 5.61 -30.08
N THR A 535 23.11 5.33 -29.56
CA THR A 535 23.51 3.98 -29.14
C THR A 535 22.75 3.49 -27.89
N GLY A 536 22.23 4.43 -27.08
CA GLY A 536 21.51 4.16 -25.84
C GLY A 536 20.03 3.83 -26.02
N VAL A 537 19.46 3.97 -27.23
CA VAL A 537 18.01 3.80 -27.47
C VAL A 537 17.51 2.41 -27.05
N ARG A 538 18.21 1.34 -27.44
CA ARG A 538 17.82 -0.04 -27.07
C ARG A 538 17.95 -0.31 -25.57
N ASN A 539 18.96 0.28 -24.94
CA ASN A 539 19.16 0.13 -23.50
C ASN A 539 18.07 0.89 -22.72
N LEU A 540 17.67 2.07 -23.22
CA LEU A 540 16.56 2.84 -22.67
C LEU A 540 15.24 2.08 -22.80
N GLU A 541 14.91 1.55 -23.98
CA GLU A 541 13.70 0.74 -24.21
C GLU A 541 13.63 -0.47 -23.25
N CYS A 542 14.74 -1.19 -23.12
CA CYS A 542 14.84 -2.32 -22.19
C CYS A 542 14.66 -1.87 -20.73
N ALA A 543 15.29 -0.77 -20.33
CA ALA A 543 15.23 -0.24 -18.97
C ALA A 543 13.82 0.26 -18.61
N LEU A 544 13.18 1.03 -19.49
CA LEU A 544 11.81 1.52 -19.32
C LEU A 544 10.80 0.37 -19.21
N THR A 545 10.96 -0.67 -20.05
CA THR A 545 10.15 -1.88 -19.96
C THR A 545 10.33 -2.59 -18.62
N CYS A 546 11.56 -2.67 -18.10
CA CYS A 546 11.83 -3.27 -16.79
C CYS A 546 11.24 -2.45 -15.64
N ILE A 547 11.36 -1.12 -15.67
CA ILE A 547 10.82 -0.23 -14.63
C ILE A 547 9.28 -0.27 -14.64
N GLN A 548 8.64 -0.26 -15.81
CA GLN A 548 7.18 -0.39 -15.91
C GLN A 548 6.67 -1.77 -15.45
N ARG A 549 7.51 -2.82 -15.53
CA ARG A 549 7.19 -4.13 -14.94
C ARG A 549 7.23 -4.11 -13.42
N GLU A 550 8.19 -3.38 -12.86
CA GLU A 550 8.38 -3.20 -11.43
C GLU A 550 7.30 -2.31 -10.80
N ASP A 551 7.00 -1.17 -11.44
CA ASP A 551 6.01 -0.19 -11.00
C ASP A 551 4.87 0.00 -12.03
N PRO A 552 3.67 -0.54 -11.75
CA PRO A 552 2.50 -0.34 -12.61
C PRO A 552 1.97 1.09 -12.70
N SER A 553 2.35 1.98 -11.77
CA SER A 553 1.96 3.40 -11.77
C SER A 553 2.86 4.24 -12.68
N PHE A 554 4.02 3.72 -13.06
CA PHE A 554 4.87 4.28 -14.08
C PHE A 554 4.42 3.78 -15.47
N THR A 555 4.27 4.71 -16.40
CA THR A 555 3.98 4.36 -17.80
C THR A 555 5.09 4.88 -18.69
N ALA A 556 5.44 4.13 -19.72
CA ALA A 556 6.37 4.52 -20.76
C ALA A 556 5.84 4.01 -22.09
N HIS A 557 5.74 4.90 -23.07
CA HIS A 557 5.38 4.54 -24.44
C HIS A 557 6.17 5.39 -25.42
N LEU A 558 6.46 4.81 -26.58
CA LEU A 558 7.06 5.54 -27.68
C LEU A 558 5.94 6.24 -28.45
N ASP A 559 6.03 7.56 -28.56
CA ASP A 559 5.13 8.31 -29.42
C ASP A 559 5.56 8.17 -30.88
N PRO A 560 4.73 7.58 -31.76
CA PRO A 560 5.08 7.36 -33.16
C PRO A 560 5.18 8.66 -33.99
N GLU A 561 4.57 9.76 -33.55
CA GLU A 561 4.63 11.04 -34.26
C GLU A 561 5.92 11.80 -33.99
N THR A 562 6.32 11.88 -32.71
CA THR A 562 7.53 12.58 -32.28
C THR A 562 8.78 11.71 -32.29
N GLY A 563 8.62 10.38 -32.23
CA GLY A 563 9.73 9.44 -32.07
C GLY A 563 10.39 9.49 -30.69
N GLN A 564 9.78 10.19 -29.73
CA GLN A 564 10.28 10.36 -28.37
C GLN A 564 9.57 9.39 -27.40
N TRP A 565 10.26 9.01 -26.33
CA TRP A 565 9.63 8.26 -25.25
C TRP A 565 8.88 9.22 -24.33
N VAL A 566 7.58 8.99 -24.14
CA VAL A 566 6.76 9.71 -23.18
C VAL A 566 6.59 8.83 -21.96
N VAL A 567 7.03 9.34 -20.80
CA VAL A 567 6.87 8.67 -19.53
C VAL A 567 5.86 9.37 -18.64
N GLY A 568 5.10 8.61 -17.87
CA GLY A 568 4.10 9.10 -16.92
C GLY A 568 4.41 8.63 -15.50
N GLY A 569 4.21 9.52 -14.52
CA GLY A 569 4.41 9.22 -13.11
C GLY A 569 3.37 9.90 -12.21
N MET A 570 3.43 9.57 -10.92
CA MET A 570 2.52 10.06 -9.88
C MET A 570 2.89 11.45 -9.33
N GLY A 571 4.06 11.97 -9.68
CA GLY A 571 4.58 13.25 -9.19
C GLY A 571 5.98 13.53 -9.72
N ASP A 572 6.49 14.72 -9.41
CA ASP A 572 7.85 15.15 -9.81
C ASP A 572 8.94 14.30 -9.14
N LEU A 573 8.80 14.03 -7.84
CA LEU A 573 9.71 13.17 -7.08
C LEU A 573 9.77 11.75 -7.65
N HIS A 574 8.62 11.21 -8.06
CA HIS A 574 8.53 9.86 -8.62
C HIS A 574 9.37 9.76 -9.90
N LEU A 575 9.17 10.69 -10.84
CA LEU A 575 9.93 10.72 -12.08
C LEU A 575 11.43 11.00 -11.85
N GLU A 576 11.78 11.85 -10.89
CA GLU A 576 13.17 12.13 -10.54
C GLU A 576 13.91 10.88 -10.01
N VAL A 577 13.24 10.10 -9.16
CA VAL A 577 13.77 8.82 -8.66
C VAL A 577 13.96 7.84 -9.81
N ILE A 578 13.00 7.72 -10.72
CA ILE A 578 13.11 6.84 -11.90
C ILE A 578 14.31 7.23 -12.77
N MET A 579 14.56 8.52 -12.97
CA MET A 579 15.72 8.99 -13.74
C MET A 579 17.05 8.65 -13.06
N ALA A 580 17.14 8.84 -11.75
CA ALA A 580 18.31 8.44 -10.98
C ALA A 580 18.57 6.93 -11.10
N ARG A 581 17.50 6.12 -11.03
CA ARG A 581 17.57 4.66 -11.21
C ARG A 581 18.01 4.25 -12.61
N LEU A 582 17.50 4.89 -13.67
CA LEU A 582 17.94 4.64 -15.06
C LEU A 582 19.47 4.82 -15.20
N LYS A 583 19.99 5.91 -14.65
CA LYS A 583 21.42 6.23 -14.70
C LYS A 583 22.27 5.26 -13.89
N ARG A 584 21.83 4.89 -12.69
CA ARG A 584 22.60 4.06 -11.76
C ARG A 584 22.48 2.56 -12.04
N GLU A 585 21.26 2.05 -12.13
CA GLU A 585 20.97 0.61 -12.22
C GLU A 585 21.16 0.10 -13.65
N TYR A 586 20.64 0.84 -14.63
CA TYR A 586 20.66 0.44 -16.04
C TYR A 586 21.80 1.06 -16.83
N LYS A 587 22.56 1.98 -16.22
CA LYS A 587 23.67 2.71 -16.86
C LYS A 587 23.23 3.45 -18.13
N VAL A 588 21.98 3.91 -18.16
CA VAL A 588 21.39 4.68 -19.26
C VAL A 588 21.40 6.14 -18.87
N ASP A 589 22.19 6.95 -19.57
CA ASP A 589 22.13 8.41 -19.42
C ASP A 589 21.01 8.93 -20.34
N ALA A 590 20.00 9.54 -19.72
CA ALA A 590 18.83 10.04 -20.40
C ALA A 590 18.52 11.45 -19.92
N ASN A 591 18.11 12.30 -20.85
CA ASN A 591 17.67 13.66 -20.58
C ASN A 591 16.15 13.68 -20.52
N MET A 592 15.62 14.34 -19.49
CA MET A 592 14.19 14.55 -19.33
C MET A 592 13.83 15.96 -19.80
N GLY A 593 12.82 16.07 -20.65
CA GLY A 593 12.20 17.34 -21.03
C GLY A 593 11.41 17.98 -19.88
N PRO A 594 10.76 19.13 -20.13
CA PRO A 594 9.90 19.74 -19.13
C PRO A 594 8.74 18.80 -18.74
N LEU A 595 8.34 18.86 -17.47
CA LEU A 595 7.17 18.13 -16.98
C LEU A 595 5.90 18.71 -17.64
N LEU A 596 5.14 17.85 -18.31
CA LEU A 596 3.86 18.15 -18.93
C LEU A 596 2.73 17.66 -18.01
N ILE A 597 1.74 18.51 -17.78
CA ILE A 597 0.56 18.16 -16.99
C ILE A 597 -0.42 17.37 -17.87
N ALA A 598 -1.02 16.33 -17.30
CA ALA A 598 -2.05 15.52 -17.94
C ALA A 598 -3.38 16.31 -18.09
N TYR A 599 -3.45 17.26 -19.03
CA TYR A 599 -4.72 17.92 -19.33
C TYR A 599 -5.72 16.94 -19.94
N LYS A 600 -7.01 17.21 -19.75
CA LYS A 600 -8.11 16.50 -20.40
C LYS A 600 -9.00 17.48 -21.15
N GLU A 601 -9.82 17.01 -22.06
CA GLU A 601 -10.72 17.83 -22.87
C GLU A 601 -12.17 17.42 -22.64
N CYS A 602 -13.05 18.40 -22.44
CA CYS A 602 -14.47 18.14 -22.25
C CYS A 602 -15.30 19.05 -23.17
N PRO A 603 -16.32 18.51 -23.88
CA PRO A 603 -17.25 19.36 -24.60
C PRO A 603 -18.09 20.16 -23.59
N VAL A 604 -18.32 21.43 -23.89
CA VAL A 604 -19.17 22.29 -23.05
C VAL A 604 -20.63 22.10 -23.48
N PRO A 605 -21.53 21.65 -22.59
CA PRO A 605 -22.94 21.53 -22.93
C PRO A 605 -23.54 22.93 -23.18
N PRO A 606 -24.35 23.12 -24.23
CA PRO A 606 -25.02 24.40 -24.47
C PRO A 606 -25.99 24.71 -23.32
N SER A 607 -25.93 25.93 -22.82
CA SER A 607 -26.42 26.31 -21.49
C SER A 607 -27.95 26.44 -21.35
N LEU A 608 -28.76 26.23 -22.39
CA LEU A 608 -30.18 26.65 -22.35
C LEU A 608 -31.24 25.71 -22.99
N THR A 609 -30.87 24.60 -23.63
CA THR A 609 -31.82 23.59 -24.15
C THR A 609 -31.14 22.22 -24.17
N GLY A 610 -31.92 21.13 -24.10
CA GLY A 610 -31.45 19.76 -23.83
C GLY A 610 -30.12 19.35 -24.48
N ILE A 611 -29.39 18.44 -23.81
CA ILE A 611 -28.05 17.99 -24.21
C ILE A 611 -28.07 17.61 -25.71
N PRO A 612 -27.35 18.33 -26.58
CA PRO A 612 -27.36 18.05 -28.01
C PRO A 612 -26.71 16.69 -28.26
N VAL A 613 -27.43 15.84 -28.98
CA VAL A 613 -26.94 14.56 -29.46
C VAL A 613 -26.42 14.77 -30.87
N PHE A 614 -25.11 14.61 -31.05
CA PHE A 614 -24.49 14.68 -32.37
C PHE A 614 -24.39 13.28 -32.95
N GLU A 615 -24.68 13.15 -34.24
CA GLU A 615 -24.61 11.89 -34.96
C GLU A 615 -23.42 11.92 -35.91
N GLY A 616 -22.66 10.82 -35.94
CA GLY A 616 -21.63 10.64 -36.95
C GLY A 616 -21.58 9.23 -37.46
N ARG A 617 -21.02 9.16 -38.65
CA ARG A 617 -20.91 7.95 -39.43
C ARG A 617 -19.47 7.80 -39.88
N GLY A 618 -18.98 6.56 -39.79
CA GLY A 618 -17.66 6.19 -40.25
C GLY A 618 -17.74 5.04 -41.22
N TYR A 619 -16.91 5.12 -42.27
CA TYR A 619 -16.84 4.16 -43.34
C TYR A 619 -15.39 3.73 -43.55
N SER A 620 -15.16 2.44 -43.75
CA SER A 620 -13.85 1.88 -44.11
C SER A 620 -14.01 0.72 -45.10
N VAL A 621 -13.04 0.57 -46.00
CA VAL A 621 -13.02 -0.49 -47.03
C VAL A 621 -11.66 -1.15 -47.02
N GLY A 622 -11.64 -2.47 -47.18
CA GLY A 622 -10.42 -3.21 -47.39
C GLY A 622 -10.66 -4.68 -47.71
N VAL A 623 -9.56 -5.42 -47.91
CA VAL A 623 -9.61 -6.83 -48.25
C VAL A 623 -9.62 -7.67 -46.97
N VAL A 624 -10.65 -8.50 -46.80
CA VAL A 624 -10.78 -9.45 -45.70
C VAL A 624 -11.05 -10.83 -46.27
N ASP A 625 -10.18 -11.79 -45.96
CA ASP A 625 -10.22 -13.17 -46.48
C ASP A 625 -10.26 -13.22 -48.03
N GLY A 626 -9.48 -12.35 -48.68
CA GLY A 626 -9.35 -12.30 -50.15
C GLY A 626 -10.54 -11.65 -50.88
N ARG A 627 -11.47 -11.02 -50.17
CA ARG A 627 -12.61 -10.28 -50.75
C ARG A 627 -12.65 -8.85 -50.22
N GLU A 628 -12.99 -7.90 -51.08
CA GLU A 628 -13.28 -6.53 -50.63
C GLU A 628 -14.53 -6.49 -49.77
N ARG A 629 -14.42 -5.86 -48.61
CA ARG A 629 -15.51 -5.62 -47.67
C ARG A 629 -15.49 -4.18 -47.19
N ALA A 630 -16.68 -3.65 -46.98
CA ALA A 630 -16.90 -2.36 -46.37
C ALA A 630 -17.48 -2.54 -44.96
N PHE A 631 -17.10 -1.65 -44.04
CA PHE A 631 -17.66 -1.53 -42.71
C PHE A 631 -18.23 -0.13 -42.53
N LEU A 632 -19.43 -0.06 -41.96
CA LEU A 632 -20.14 1.18 -41.66
C LEU A 632 -20.50 1.21 -40.19
N VAL A 633 -20.17 2.31 -39.50
CA VAL A 633 -20.49 2.51 -38.07
C VAL A 633 -21.27 3.79 -37.91
N ASP A 634 -22.43 3.71 -37.28
CA ASP A 634 -23.22 4.87 -36.86
C ASP A 634 -23.10 5.04 -35.33
N VAL A 635 -22.63 6.22 -34.91
CA VAL A 635 -22.51 6.60 -33.49
C VAL A 635 -23.31 7.85 -33.21
N SER A 636 -23.81 7.96 -31.98
CA SER A 636 -24.28 9.23 -31.45
C SER A 636 -23.55 9.57 -30.16
N ILE A 637 -23.07 10.80 -30.06
CA ILE A 637 -22.30 11.30 -28.93
C ILE A 637 -23.04 12.46 -28.30
N GLU A 638 -23.18 12.43 -26.98
CA GLU A 638 -23.74 13.52 -26.19
C GLU A 638 -22.76 13.93 -25.09
N ALA A 639 -22.79 15.19 -24.69
CA ALA A 639 -22.01 15.67 -23.55
C ALA A 639 -22.62 15.11 -22.25
N SER A 640 -21.78 14.58 -21.36
CA SER A 640 -22.19 14.01 -20.09
C SER A 640 -21.54 14.76 -18.94
N GLY A 641 -22.30 15.01 -17.87
CA GLY A 641 -21.72 15.52 -16.61
C GLY A 641 -20.84 14.50 -15.87
N LYS A 642 -20.75 13.26 -16.37
CA LYS A 642 -19.90 12.21 -15.77
C LYS A 642 -18.49 12.27 -16.35
N LYS A 643 -17.49 12.25 -15.47
CA LYS A 643 -16.07 12.41 -15.84
C LYS A 643 -15.47 11.24 -16.60
N THR A 644 -15.97 10.03 -16.42
CA THR A 644 -15.54 8.88 -17.21
C THR A 644 -16.38 8.77 -18.49
N PRO A 645 -15.77 8.57 -19.67
CA PRO A 645 -16.52 8.38 -20.89
C PRO A 645 -17.38 7.13 -20.79
N GLN A 646 -18.66 7.25 -21.13
CA GLN A 646 -19.60 6.14 -21.07
C GLN A 646 -19.89 5.63 -22.47
N ILE A 647 -19.70 4.33 -22.70
CA ILE A 647 -19.98 3.70 -24.00
C ILE A 647 -21.14 2.72 -23.84
N LYS A 648 -22.22 2.94 -24.57
CA LYS A 648 -23.39 2.04 -24.63
C LYS A 648 -23.60 1.54 -26.04
N PHE A 649 -24.18 0.35 -26.14
CA PHE A 649 -24.53 -0.28 -27.42
C PHE A 649 -26.06 -0.35 -27.53
N HIS A 650 -26.61 0.06 -28.67
CA HIS A 650 -28.04 -0.05 -28.92
C HIS A 650 -28.45 -1.53 -29.06
N ARG A 651 -29.69 -1.87 -28.70
CA ARG A 651 -30.22 -3.23 -28.90
C ARG A 651 -30.25 -3.53 -30.39
N GLY A 652 -29.53 -4.57 -30.83
CA GLY A 652 -29.41 -4.92 -32.24
C GLY A 652 -28.34 -4.14 -33.02
N PHE A 653 -27.30 -3.61 -32.36
CA PHE A 653 -26.24 -2.86 -33.03
C PHE A 653 -25.51 -3.64 -34.15
N LEU A 654 -25.55 -4.97 -34.17
CA LEU A 654 -24.96 -5.82 -35.23
C LEU A 654 -25.95 -6.19 -36.35
N GLY A 655 -27.19 -5.68 -36.33
CA GLY A 655 -28.23 -6.09 -37.28
C GLY A 655 -28.62 -7.57 -37.13
N SER A 656 -29.04 -8.21 -38.23
CA SER A 656 -29.33 -9.65 -38.26
C SER A 656 -28.02 -10.46 -38.29
N VAL A 657 -27.91 -11.51 -37.48
CA VAL A 657 -26.68 -12.31 -37.34
C VAL A 657 -26.85 -13.65 -38.05
N GLU A 658 -25.82 -14.14 -38.77
CA GLU A 658 -25.89 -15.46 -39.42
C GLU A 658 -25.99 -16.58 -38.38
N SER A 659 -27.17 -17.18 -38.26
CA SER A 659 -27.47 -18.36 -37.44
C SER A 659 -26.89 -19.62 -38.10
N GLY A 660 -25.59 -19.85 -37.88
CA GLY A 660 -24.85 -20.99 -38.43
C GLY A 660 -24.09 -21.83 -37.40
N GLY A 661 -24.31 -21.64 -36.10
CA GLY A 661 -23.66 -22.38 -35.03
C GLY A 661 -24.51 -22.45 -33.77
N SER A 662 -24.12 -23.28 -32.80
CA SER A 662 -24.75 -23.36 -31.47
C SER A 662 -24.90 -21.96 -30.85
N ASP A 663 -26.01 -21.72 -30.12
CA ASP A 663 -26.36 -20.40 -29.56
C ASP A 663 -25.22 -19.80 -28.70
N GLU A 664 -24.41 -20.62 -28.04
CA GLU A 664 -23.22 -20.22 -27.24
C GLU A 664 -22.05 -19.68 -28.10
N ASN A 665 -21.83 -20.18 -29.31
CA ASN A 665 -20.75 -19.66 -30.19
C ASN A 665 -21.12 -18.29 -30.80
N VAL A 666 -22.41 -18.04 -30.92
CA VAL A 666 -22.98 -16.79 -31.46
C VAL A 666 -22.81 -15.66 -30.44
N THR A 667 -23.06 -15.91 -29.15
CA THR A 667 -22.88 -14.94 -28.06
C THR A 667 -21.42 -14.55 -27.88
N GLY A 668 -20.48 -15.51 -27.85
CA GLY A 668 -19.05 -15.24 -27.69
C GLY A 668 -18.45 -14.39 -28.81
N SER A 669 -18.83 -14.64 -30.06
CA SER A 669 -18.35 -13.86 -31.22
C SER A 669 -18.89 -12.42 -31.21
N GLN A 670 -20.14 -12.22 -30.79
CA GLN A 670 -20.72 -10.88 -30.62
C GLN A 670 -20.05 -10.09 -29.48
N ALA A 671 -19.74 -10.76 -28.36
CA ALA A 671 -19.04 -10.14 -27.23
C ALA A 671 -17.65 -9.63 -27.66
N ARG A 672 -16.91 -10.41 -28.46
CA ARG A 672 -15.59 -10.01 -28.97
C ARG A 672 -15.64 -8.78 -29.88
N ILE A 673 -16.65 -8.68 -30.75
CA ILE A 673 -16.84 -7.50 -31.60
C ILE A 673 -17.22 -6.29 -30.75
N ARG A 674 -18.13 -6.46 -29.79
CA ARG A 674 -18.52 -5.40 -28.84
C ARG A 674 -17.31 -4.87 -28.09
N GLU A 675 -16.47 -5.75 -27.57
CA GLU A 675 -15.24 -5.37 -26.88
C GLU A 675 -14.25 -4.69 -27.80
N THR A 676 -14.10 -5.17 -29.04
CA THR A 676 -13.23 -4.54 -30.05
C THR A 676 -13.68 -3.10 -30.34
N VAL A 677 -14.98 -2.87 -30.56
CA VAL A 677 -15.53 -1.53 -30.78
C VAL A 677 -15.34 -0.67 -29.53
N ARG A 678 -15.61 -1.21 -28.33
CA ARG A 678 -15.42 -0.48 -27.06
C ARG A 678 -13.97 -0.01 -26.88
N GLN A 679 -13.00 -0.90 -27.08
CA GLN A 679 -11.57 -0.59 -27.01
C GLN A 679 -11.17 0.43 -28.07
N SER A 680 -11.74 0.35 -29.28
CA SER A 680 -11.50 1.34 -30.33
C SER A 680 -11.99 2.72 -29.90
N CYS A 681 -13.22 2.81 -29.39
CA CYS A 681 -13.79 4.06 -28.86
C CYS A 681 -12.88 4.68 -27.78
N LEU A 682 -12.43 3.87 -26.81
CA LEU A 682 -11.55 4.35 -25.74
C LEU A 682 -10.21 4.86 -26.29
N ALA A 683 -9.57 4.11 -27.20
CA ALA A 683 -8.31 4.53 -27.82
C ALA A 683 -8.43 5.85 -28.60
N ILE A 684 -9.56 6.07 -29.29
CA ILE A 684 -9.81 7.33 -29.99
C ILE A 684 -10.03 8.48 -29.00
N LEU A 685 -10.74 8.23 -27.90
CA LEU A 685 -10.96 9.25 -26.87
C LEU A 685 -9.67 9.65 -26.17
N GLU A 686 -8.66 8.78 -26.07
CA GLU A 686 -7.37 9.12 -25.47
C GLU A 686 -6.61 10.22 -26.24
N VAL A 687 -6.79 10.32 -27.56
CA VAL A 687 -6.06 11.28 -28.44
C VAL A 687 -7.01 12.20 -29.22
N GLY A 688 -8.32 12.06 -28.98
CA GLY A 688 -9.39 12.63 -29.80
C GLY A 688 -9.74 14.09 -29.51
N GLY A 689 -9.06 14.72 -28.54
CA GLY A 689 -9.30 16.11 -28.15
C GLY A 689 -8.95 17.10 -29.29
N PRO A 690 -9.86 18.02 -29.68
CA PRO A 690 -9.57 18.98 -30.75
C PRO A 690 -8.62 20.13 -30.36
N LEU A 691 -8.37 20.39 -29.07
CA LEU A 691 -7.57 21.53 -28.61
C LEU A 691 -6.07 21.20 -28.50
N LEU A 692 -5.73 20.20 -27.69
CA LEU A 692 -4.37 19.77 -27.37
C LEU A 692 -4.14 18.29 -27.70
N ARG A 693 -5.05 17.62 -28.41
CA ARG A 693 -5.03 16.16 -28.61
C ARG A 693 -5.03 15.40 -27.29
N SER A 694 -5.61 15.99 -26.25
CA SER A 694 -5.66 15.41 -24.91
C SER A 694 -6.86 14.46 -24.74
N PRO A 695 -6.85 13.57 -23.72
CA PRO A 695 -7.93 12.63 -23.49
C PRO A 695 -9.28 13.31 -23.28
N VAL A 696 -10.29 12.84 -24.01
CA VAL A 696 -11.66 13.36 -23.97
C VAL A 696 -12.45 12.72 -22.83
N ILE A 697 -13.01 13.56 -21.96
CA ILE A 697 -13.89 13.20 -20.86
C ILE A 697 -15.26 13.87 -21.00
N GLY A 698 -16.22 13.46 -20.16
CA GLY A 698 -17.54 14.09 -20.18
C GLY A 698 -18.33 13.79 -21.45
N VAL A 699 -18.17 12.60 -22.03
CA VAL A 699 -18.91 12.15 -23.23
C VAL A 699 -19.64 10.85 -22.98
N HIS A 700 -20.85 10.74 -23.50
CA HIS A 700 -21.61 9.50 -23.56
C HIS A 700 -21.79 9.13 -25.04
N ILE A 701 -21.21 7.99 -25.42
CA ILE A 701 -21.20 7.44 -26.77
C ILE A 701 -22.21 6.30 -26.84
N VAL A 702 -23.15 6.38 -27.77
CA VAL A 702 -24.06 5.30 -28.12
C VAL A 702 -23.70 4.78 -29.51
N VAL A 703 -23.18 3.56 -29.57
CA VAL A 703 -22.97 2.85 -30.83
C VAL A 703 -24.33 2.33 -31.29
N ARG A 704 -24.87 2.90 -32.37
CA ARG A 704 -26.22 2.59 -32.85
C ARG A 704 -26.21 1.36 -33.74
N ARG A 705 -25.33 1.34 -34.74
CA ARG A 705 -25.28 0.28 -35.75
C ARG A 705 -23.83 0.06 -36.23
N LEU A 706 -23.50 -1.20 -36.50
CA LEU A 706 -22.29 -1.65 -37.18
C LEU A 706 -22.74 -2.60 -38.30
N LEU A 707 -22.55 -2.18 -39.55
CA LEU A 707 -22.90 -2.94 -40.74
C LEU A 707 -21.63 -3.38 -41.49
N THR A 708 -21.74 -4.50 -42.20
CA THR A 708 -20.69 -5.00 -43.08
C THR A 708 -21.31 -5.57 -44.36
N GLY A 709 -20.61 -5.41 -45.48
CA GLY A 709 -21.13 -5.75 -46.79
C GLY A 709 -20.09 -5.53 -47.89
N ARG A 710 -20.52 -5.63 -49.15
CA ARG A 710 -19.67 -5.24 -50.29
C ARG A 710 -19.65 -3.70 -50.41
N PRO A 711 -18.56 -3.10 -50.92
CA PRO A 711 -18.48 -1.64 -51.12
C PRO A 711 -19.67 -1.10 -51.91
N ASP A 712 -20.08 -1.79 -52.97
CA ASP A 712 -21.21 -1.39 -53.83
C ASP A 712 -22.59 -1.42 -53.14
N GLN A 713 -22.69 -2.10 -51.99
CA GLN A 713 -23.95 -2.27 -51.24
C GLN A 713 -24.07 -1.31 -50.06
N LEU A 714 -22.95 -0.74 -49.60
CA LEU A 714 -22.88 0.16 -48.45
C LEU A 714 -22.47 1.55 -48.95
N GLU A 715 -23.45 2.34 -49.36
CA GLU A 715 -23.17 3.72 -49.74
C GLU A 715 -22.82 4.59 -48.51
N PRO A 716 -21.72 5.34 -48.55
CA PRO A 716 -21.28 6.16 -47.41
C PRO A 716 -22.28 7.29 -47.06
N ASN A 717 -23.05 7.80 -48.04
CA ASN A 717 -23.92 8.97 -47.90
C ASN A 717 -25.43 8.66 -47.85
N ALA A 718 -25.86 7.40 -47.85
CA ALA A 718 -27.29 7.06 -47.83
C ALA A 718 -27.96 7.47 -46.50
N GLN A 719 -29.04 8.26 -46.54
CA GLN A 719 -29.74 8.73 -45.33
C GLN A 719 -30.16 7.55 -44.41
N SER A 720 -30.08 7.75 -43.09
CA SER A 720 -30.20 6.75 -41.99
C SER A 720 -31.39 5.80 -42.05
N ASP A 721 -32.43 6.17 -42.79
CA ASP A 721 -33.72 5.47 -42.85
C ASP A 721 -33.94 4.72 -44.18
N SER A 722 -33.06 4.91 -45.17
CA SER A 722 -33.19 4.30 -46.51
C SER A 722 -32.55 2.91 -46.64
N VAL A 723 -31.69 2.52 -45.69
CA VAL A 723 -31.01 1.23 -45.67
C VAL A 723 -31.75 0.28 -44.71
N GLY A 724 -32.63 -0.54 -45.26
CA GLY A 724 -33.38 -1.54 -44.49
C GLY A 724 -32.43 -2.48 -43.71
N THR A 725 -32.50 -2.43 -42.38
CA THR A 725 -31.68 -3.25 -41.45
C THR A 725 -31.86 -4.75 -41.64
N GLY A 726 -32.91 -5.19 -42.33
CA GLY A 726 -33.21 -6.61 -42.59
C GLY A 726 -32.36 -7.28 -43.68
N HIS A 727 -31.55 -6.53 -44.45
CA HIS A 727 -30.81 -7.10 -45.59
C HIS A 727 -29.31 -7.36 -45.33
N PHE A 728 -28.76 -6.84 -44.22
CA PHE A 728 -27.35 -7.01 -43.89
C PHE A 728 -27.20 -8.05 -42.77
N ARG A 729 -26.53 -9.15 -43.09
CA ARG A 729 -26.17 -10.19 -42.12
C ARG A 729 -24.72 -9.99 -41.68
N PHE A 730 -24.49 -9.86 -40.38
CA PHE A 730 -23.12 -9.75 -39.86
C PHE A 730 -22.50 -11.15 -39.73
N PRO A 731 -21.44 -11.47 -40.50
CA PRO A 731 -20.81 -12.77 -40.43
C PRO A 731 -19.86 -12.84 -39.23
N LEU A 732 -20.23 -13.62 -38.21
CA LEU A 732 -19.48 -13.75 -36.96
C LEU A 732 -18.06 -14.29 -37.13
N ARG A 733 -17.76 -15.01 -38.22
CA ARG A 733 -16.39 -15.45 -38.56
C ARG A 733 -15.40 -14.29 -38.63
N LEU A 734 -15.87 -13.09 -38.97
CA LEU A 734 -15.06 -11.88 -39.03
C LEU A 734 -14.51 -11.44 -37.66
N ALA A 735 -15.13 -11.86 -36.54
CA ALA A 735 -14.66 -11.54 -35.19
C ALA A 735 -13.24 -12.08 -34.90
N THR A 736 -12.78 -13.07 -35.68
CA THR A 736 -11.47 -13.71 -35.53
C THR A 736 -10.41 -13.15 -36.49
N SER A 737 -10.81 -12.42 -37.53
CA SER A 737 -9.91 -11.91 -38.56
C SER A 737 -9.27 -10.58 -38.14
N GLN A 738 -7.94 -10.53 -38.09
CA GLN A 738 -7.19 -9.30 -37.76
C GLN A 738 -7.46 -8.17 -38.77
N ALA A 739 -7.62 -8.49 -40.06
CA ALA A 739 -7.94 -7.50 -41.08
C ALA A 739 -9.31 -6.85 -40.86
N ALA A 740 -10.32 -7.63 -40.45
CA ALA A 740 -11.64 -7.11 -40.12
C ALA A 740 -11.60 -6.21 -38.88
N VAL A 741 -10.87 -6.62 -37.83
CA VAL A 741 -10.69 -5.82 -36.61
C VAL A 741 -10.07 -4.45 -36.91
N SER A 742 -9.04 -4.41 -37.76
CA SER A 742 -8.40 -3.15 -38.18
C SER A 742 -9.33 -2.24 -38.98
N LEU A 743 -10.15 -2.80 -39.87
CA LEU A 743 -11.13 -2.01 -40.63
C LEU A 743 -12.27 -1.49 -39.76
N ILE A 744 -12.75 -2.29 -38.80
CA ILE A 744 -13.74 -1.85 -37.81
C ILE A 744 -13.16 -0.70 -36.98
N ARG A 745 -11.92 -0.81 -36.50
CA ARG A 745 -11.21 0.27 -35.80
C ARG A 745 -11.18 1.56 -36.61
N ALA A 746 -10.84 1.49 -37.90
CA ALA A 746 -10.81 2.65 -38.79
C ALA A 746 -12.20 3.27 -39.00
N ALA A 747 -13.24 2.46 -39.16
CA ALA A 747 -14.61 2.97 -39.28
C ALA A 747 -15.08 3.65 -37.98
N VAL A 748 -14.80 3.06 -36.81
CA VAL A 748 -15.11 3.66 -35.51
C VAL A 748 -14.35 4.97 -35.31
N ALA A 749 -13.07 5.03 -35.70
CA ALA A 749 -12.25 6.23 -35.66
C ALA A 749 -12.86 7.37 -36.47
N ASN A 750 -13.18 7.12 -37.74
CA ASN A 750 -13.81 8.11 -38.59
C ASN A 750 -15.15 8.60 -38.03
N ALA A 751 -15.98 7.68 -37.51
CA ALA A 751 -17.28 8.03 -36.94
C ALA A 751 -17.13 8.99 -35.75
N ILE A 752 -16.28 8.64 -34.77
CA ILE A 752 -16.11 9.40 -33.54
C ILE A 752 -15.41 10.72 -33.81
N THR A 753 -14.31 10.74 -34.56
CA THR A 753 -13.59 11.99 -34.87
C THR A 753 -14.48 12.99 -35.59
N ASN A 754 -15.30 12.54 -36.54
CA ASN A 754 -16.27 13.40 -37.23
C ASN A 754 -17.35 13.93 -36.29
N THR A 755 -17.87 13.12 -35.37
CA THR A 755 -18.88 13.57 -34.40
C THR A 755 -18.30 14.54 -33.37
N LEU A 756 -17.10 14.27 -32.85
CA LEU A 756 -16.44 15.14 -31.88
C LEU A 756 -16.17 16.53 -32.46
N GLY A 757 -15.85 16.62 -33.77
CA GLY A 757 -15.68 17.89 -34.48
C GLY A 757 -16.95 18.74 -34.61
N GLN A 758 -18.15 18.18 -34.39
CA GLN A 758 -19.42 18.92 -34.48
C GLN A 758 -19.73 19.73 -33.20
N PHE A 759 -19.07 19.44 -32.09
CA PHE A 759 -19.30 20.17 -30.84
C PHE A 759 -18.80 21.62 -30.97
N PRO A 760 -19.63 22.63 -30.64
CA PRO A 760 -19.32 24.03 -30.92
C PRO A 760 -18.24 24.61 -30.01
N SER A 761 -18.08 24.07 -28.80
CA SER A 761 -17.10 24.55 -27.83
C SER A 761 -16.56 23.45 -26.94
N TRP A 762 -15.29 23.60 -26.59
CA TRP A 762 -14.49 22.66 -25.82
C TRP A 762 -13.76 23.40 -24.71
N CYS A 763 -13.67 22.77 -23.54
CA CYS A 763 -12.92 23.26 -22.40
C CYS A 763 -11.76 22.31 -22.08
N LEU A 764 -10.59 22.90 -21.79
CA LEU A 764 -9.50 22.17 -21.16
C LEU A 764 -9.83 21.95 -19.70
N MET A 765 -9.50 20.77 -19.21
CA MET A 765 -9.70 20.32 -17.85
C MET A 765 -8.31 20.10 -17.24
N GLU A 766 -8.00 20.83 -16.17
CA GLU A 766 -6.74 20.67 -15.45
C GLU A 766 -6.92 19.79 -14.20
N PRO A 767 -5.92 18.98 -13.84
CA PRO A 767 -5.96 18.19 -12.61
C PRO A 767 -5.81 19.11 -11.38
N MET A 768 -6.78 19.01 -10.49
CA MET A 768 -6.84 19.70 -9.20
C MET A 768 -6.36 18.79 -8.09
N ILE A 769 -5.50 19.35 -7.25
CA ILE A 769 -4.86 18.67 -6.14
C ILE A 769 -5.39 19.25 -4.84
N GLN A 770 -5.88 18.38 -3.97
CA GLN A 770 -6.13 18.72 -2.58
C GLN A 770 -4.78 18.82 -1.85
N VAL A 771 -4.53 20.00 -1.31
CA VAL A 771 -3.36 20.39 -0.55
C VAL A 771 -3.75 20.47 0.92
N GLU A 772 -3.15 19.64 1.77
CA GLU A 772 -3.22 19.80 3.24
C GLU A 772 -1.83 20.23 3.73
N LEU A 773 -1.71 21.42 4.31
CA LEU A 773 -0.48 21.94 4.93
C LEU A 773 -0.64 22.01 6.43
N ARG A 774 0.37 21.57 7.18
CA ARG A 774 0.42 21.68 8.65
C ARG A 774 1.62 22.51 9.05
N LEU A 775 1.36 23.59 9.77
CA LEU A 775 2.33 24.60 10.17
C LEU A 775 2.39 24.67 11.70
N PRO A 776 3.57 24.61 12.34
CA PRO A 776 3.70 24.92 13.75
C PRO A 776 3.33 26.39 14.01
N ALA A 777 2.51 26.67 15.02
CA ALA A 777 2.05 28.04 15.32
C ALA A 777 3.14 28.91 15.96
N ASN A 778 4.13 28.32 16.64
CA ASN A 778 5.27 29.04 17.21
C ASN A 778 6.47 29.03 16.26
N ILE A 779 6.38 29.87 15.23
CA ILE A 779 7.58 30.44 14.61
C ILE A 779 7.85 31.74 15.39
N LYS A 780 9.08 31.89 15.91
CA LYS A 780 9.50 33.08 16.70
C LYS A 780 9.48 34.39 15.89
N ASP A 781 9.14 34.32 14.61
CA ASP A 781 8.75 35.43 13.77
C ASP A 781 7.22 35.50 13.80
N GLY A 782 6.69 36.57 14.39
CA GLY A 782 5.28 36.77 14.81
C GLY A 782 4.25 35.86 14.14
N GLN A 783 3.38 35.27 14.96
CA GLN A 783 2.37 34.22 14.65
C GLN A 783 1.56 34.39 13.35
N SER A 784 1.54 35.57 12.75
CA SER A 784 0.88 35.91 11.49
C SER A 784 1.78 35.87 10.25
N GLU A 785 3.11 35.93 10.33
CA GLU A 785 3.97 36.09 9.14
C GLU A 785 4.17 34.78 8.36
N SER A 786 4.34 33.66 9.06
CA SER A 786 4.55 32.38 8.37
C SER A 786 3.26 31.83 7.74
N LEU A 787 2.13 31.90 8.46
CA LEU A 787 0.82 31.54 7.92
C LEU A 787 0.43 32.44 6.74
N SER A 788 0.62 33.76 6.84
CA SER A 788 0.34 34.68 5.72
C SER A 788 1.26 34.47 4.52
N ARG A 789 2.54 34.10 4.72
CA ARG A 789 3.44 33.70 3.61
C ARG A 789 2.93 32.45 2.89
N PHE A 790 2.45 31.44 3.62
CA PHE A 790 1.89 30.22 3.01
C PHE A 790 0.57 30.48 2.29
N LEU A 791 -0.35 31.24 2.90
CA LEU A 791 -1.60 31.64 2.25
C LEU A 791 -1.32 32.51 1.01
N GLY A 792 -0.38 33.45 1.09
CA GLY A 792 0.03 34.28 -0.05
C GLY A 792 0.65 33.47 -1.19
N ASP A 793 1.53 32.51 -0.89
CA ASP A 793 2.13 31.63 -1.90
C ASP A 793 1.06 30.73 -2.54
N LEU A 794 0.14 30.15 -1.75
CA LEU A 794 -0.99 29.36 -2.27
C LEU A 794 -1.94 30.20 -3.13
N SER A 795 -2.36 31.38 -2.68
CA SER A 795 -3.21 32.26 -3.46
C SER A 795 -2.53 32.71 -4.77
N SER A 796 -1.20 32.93 -4.75
CA SER A 796 -0.44 33.24 -5.98
C SER A 796 -0.42 32.09 -6.98
N ARG A 797 -0.64 30.85 -6.50
CA ARG A 797 -0.70 29.60 -7.28
C ARG A 797 -2.12 29.21 -7.67
N ARG A 798 -3.07 30.16 -7.69
CA ARG A 798 -4.49 29.90 -8.00
C ARG A 798 -5.13 28.84 -7.08
N ALA A 799 -4.61 28.66 -5.87
CA ALA A 799 -5.20 27.74 -4.91
C ALA A 799 -6.44 28.38 -4.27
N GLU A 800 -7.52 27.62 -4.19
CA GLU A 800 -8.71 27.95 -3.43
C GLU A 800 -8.56 27.41 -2.01
N ILE A 801 -8.58 28.28 -1.01
CA ILE A 801 -8.44 27.88 0.39
C ILE A 801 -9.82 27.44 0.90
N GLU A 802 -9.96 26.15 1.23
CA GLU A 802 -11.21 25.58 1.73
C GLU A 802 -11.41 25.90 3.21
N SER A 803 -10.35 25.70 4.02
CA SER A 803 -10.38 25.97 5.46
C SER A 803 -8.97 26.20 6.02
N VAL A 804 -8.92 26.97 7.11
CA VAL A 804 -7.71 27.17 7.91
C VAL A 804 -8.08 26.89 9.36
N ASP A 805 -7.78 25.67 9.81
CA ASP A 805 -8.06 25.24 11.16
C ASP A 805 -6.88 25.58 12.07
N THR A 806 -7.17 26.16 13.23
CA THR A 806 -6.17 26.31 14.29
C THR A 806 -6.51 25.32 15.38
N SER A 807 -5.61 24.41 15.69
CA SER A 807 -5.84 23.45 16.78
C SER A 807 -5.88 24.22 18.11
N GLU A 808 -7.06 24.38 18.70
CA GLU A 808 -7.18 24.80 20.10
C GLU A 808 -6.94 23.60 21.02
N PRO A 809 -6.10 23.71 22.06
CA PRO A 809 -6.06 22.68 23.09
C PRO A 809 -7.40 22.65 23.83
N MET A 810 -8.04 21.49 23.93
CA MET A 810 -9.21 21.33 24.79
C MET A 810 -8.81 21.47 26.26
N GLN A 811 -9.64 22.21 27.01
CA GLN A 811 -9.48 22.58 28.41
C GLN A 811 -9.23 21.38 29.32
N GLY A 812 -8.20 21.45 30.16
CA GLY A 812 -8.04 20.54 31.31
C GLY A 812 -6.63 20.07 31.65
N ALA A 813 -5.61 20.40 30.85
CA ALA A 813 -4.22 20.12 31.22
C ALA A 813 -3.41 21.42 31.08
N ASP A 814 -2.71 21.81 32.15
CA ASP A 814 -1.69 22.86 32.11
C ASP A 814 -0.60 22.46 31.11
N VAL A 815 -0.68 22.95 29.88
CA VAL A 815 0.24 22.61 28.79
C VAL A 815 0.76 23.91 28.16
N ASP A 816 2.09 23.97 28.08
CA ASP A 816 2.90 24.94 27.34
C ASP A 816 2.21 25.54 26.09
N GLU A 817 2.27 26.87 25.96
CA GLU A 817 1.79 27.62 24.78
C GLU A 817 2.52 27.23 23.47
N ASP A 818 3.59 26.42 23.54
CA ASP A 818 4.46 25.99 22.43
C ASP A 818 3.84 24.94 21.47
N ARG A 819 2.60 24.49 21.66
CA ARG A 819 2.04 23.29 20.97
C ARG A 819 0.88 23.51 19.99
N LYS A 820 0.59 24.74 19.59
CA LYS A 820 -0.47 25.03 18.59
C LYS A 820 0.00 24.72 17.16
N PHE A 821 -0.89 24.20 16.30
CA PHE A 821 -0.66 24.02 14.86
C PHE A 821 -1.77 24.69 14.05
N HIS A 822 -1.42 25.19 12.87
CA HIS A 822 -2.36 25.60 11.84
C HIS A 822 -2.40 24.55 10.73
N VAL A 823 -3.60 24.13 10.35
CA VAL A 823 -3.85 23.22 9.24
C VAL A 823 -4.57 23.98 8.14
N ILE A 824 -3.99 24.04 6.95
CA ILE A 824 -4.58 24.69 5.78
C ILE A 824 -5.02 23.60 4.82
N HIS A 825 -6.32 23.58 4.50
CA HIS A 825 -6.87 22.78 3.42
C HIS A 825 -7.12 23.69 2.22
N ALA A 826 -6.55 23.35 1.07
CA ALA A 826 -6.70 24.11 -0.17
C ALA A 826 -6.81 23.18 -1.37
N LEU A 827 -7.45 23.65 -2.43
CA LEU A 827 -7.53 23.01 -3.72
C LEU A 827 -6.69 23.81 -4.72
N ALA A 828 -5.64 23.23 -5.28
CA ALA A 828 -4.73 23.93 -6.20
C ALA A 828 -4.50 23.13 -7.49
N PRO A 829 -4.37 23.79 -8.65
CA PRO A 829 -4.02 23.11 -9.89
C PRO A 829 -2.62 22.48 -9.81
N LEU A 830 -2.47 21.25 -10.30
CA LEU A 830 -1.17 20.54 -10.30
C LEU A 830 -0.08 21.34 -11.04
N ALA A 831 -0.48 22.07 -12.08
CA ALA A 831 0.38 22.94 -12.87
C ALA A 831 1.17 23.94 -12.01
N GLU A 832 0.52 24.47 -10.98
CA GLU A 832 1.06 25.49 -10.10
C GLU A 832 1.83 24.89 -8.93
N LEU A 833 1.73 23.57 -8.72
CA LEU A 833 2.35 22.84 -7.62
C LEU A 833 3.66 22.16 -8.00
N VAL A 834 4.12 22.30 -9.25
CA VAL A 834 5.41 21.75 -9.69
C VAL A 834 6.54 22.32 -8.84
N GLY A 835 7.32 21.44 -8.18
CA GLY A 835 8.40 21.83 -7.28
C GLY A 835 7.94 22.44 -5.94
N TYR A 836 6.65 22.38 -5.61
CA TYR A 836 6.10 22.96 -4.38
C TYR A 836 6.71 22.34 -3.11
N SER A 837 7.08 21.06 -3.13
CA SER A 837 7.79 20.38 -2.03
C SER A 837 9.04 21.14 -1.56
N ARG A 838 9.89 21.57 -2.51
CA ARG A 838 11.10 22.36 -2.21
C ARG A 838 10.75 23.73 -1.65
N ARG A 839 9.70 24.36 -2.17
CA ARG A 839 9.20 25.66 -1.71
C ARG A 839 8.68 25.59 -0.28
N VAL A 840 7.84 24.61 0.05
CA VAL A 840 7.30 24.39 1.40
C VAL A 840 8.44 24.16 2.41
N ARG A 841 9.43 23.34 2.06
CA ARG A 841 10.61 23.13 2.92
C ARG A 841 11.40 24.42 3.14
N THR A 842 11.61 25.21 2.09
CA THR A 842 12.33 26.49 2.18
C THR A 842 11.58 27.50 3.05
N LEU A 843 10.27 27.66 2.82
CA LEU A 843 9.42 28.60 3.55
C LEU A 843 9.24 28.22 5.03
N SER A 844 9.30 26.94 5.35
CA SER A 844 9.11 26.43 6.72
C SER A 844 10.40 26.04 7.44
N SER A 845 11.57 26.24 6.82
CA SER A 845 12.84 25.67 7.29
C SER A 845 12.73 24.16 7.60
N GLY A 846 11.95 23.42 6.80
CA GLY A 846 11.70 21.98 6.94
C GLY A 846 10.70 21.58 8.04
N ARG A 847 9.98 22.53 8.65
CA ARG A 847 9.07 22.25 9.77
C ARG A 847 7.60 22.08 9.37
N ALA A 848 7.22 22.46 8.16
CA ALA A 848 5.88 22.27 7.64
C ALA A 848 5.72 20.86 7.06
N GLU A 849 4.60 20.22 7.39
CA GLU A 849 4.17 19.00 6.72
C GLU A 849 3.20 19.39 5.60
N PHE A 850 3.25 18.72 4.46
CA PHE A 850 2.30 18.96 3.38
C PHE A 850 1.90 17.65 2.68
N HIS A 851 0.69 17.63 2.16
CA HIS A 851 0.11 16.50 1.46
C HIS A 851 -0.55 16.95 0.18
N LEU A 852 -0.32 16.21 -0.89
CA LEU A 852 -0.93 16.42 -2.20
C LEU A 852 -1.71 15.15 -2.55
N ARG A 853 -2.99 15.32 -2.91
CA ARG A 853 -3.83 14.23 -3.41
C ARG A 853 -4.57 14.70 -4.64
N LEU A 854 -4.60 13.91 -5.71
CA LEU A 854 -5.49 14.19 -6.84
C LEU A 854 -6.94 14.20 -6.31
N ALA A 855 -7.56 15.37 -6.36
CA ALA A 855 -8.95 15.53 -5.96
C ALA A 855 -9.84 15.27 -7.18
N ASP A 856 -9.60 16.01 -8.25
CA ASP A 856 -10.50 16.05 -9.38
C ASP A 856 -9.91 16.70 -10.63
N TYR A 857 -10.70 16.82 -11.70
CA TYR A 857 -10.43 17.68 -12.85
C TYR A 857 -11.42 18.86 -12.90
N SER A 858 -10.91 20.08 -13.03
CA SER A 858 -11.71 21.31 -13.16
C SER A 858 -11.48 22.02 -14.49
N PRO A 859 -12.48 22.75 -15.01
CA PRO A 859 -12.31 23.53 -16.24
C PRO A 859 -11.29 24.65 -16.03
N VAL A 860 -10.38 24.79 -17.00
CA VAL A 860 -9.40 25.87 -17.07
C VAL A 860 -10.12 27.18 -17.45
N SER A 861 -9.65 28.31 -16.93
CA SER A 861 -10.18 29.62 -17.33
C SER A 861 -9.95 29.88 -18.82
N SER A 862 -10.86 30.64 -19.45
CA SER A 862 -10.79 30.90 -20.91
C SER A 862 -9.51 31.64 -21.33
N GLU A 863 -8.95 32.48 -20.46
CA GLU A 863 -7.68 33.17 -20.68
C GLU A 863 -6.49 32.22 -20.62
N HIS A 864 -6.43 31.37 -19.59
CA HIS A 864 -5.34 30.42 -19.42
C HIS A 864 -5.40 29.31 -20.49
N GLN A 865 -6.59 28.86 -20.89
CA GLN A 865 -6.75 27.95 -22.02
C GLN A 865 -6.15 28.53 -23.30
N LYS A 866 -6.35 29.82 -23.60
CA LYS A 866 -5.72 30.48 -24.75
C LYS A 866 -4.20 30.52 -24.63
N GLN A 867 -3.68 30.80 -23.44
CA GLN A 867 -2.24 30.80 -23.18
C GLN A 867 -1.63 29.41 -23.39
N LEU A 868 -2.21 28.35 -22.83
CA LEU A 868 -1.77 26.98 -23.02
C LEU A 868 -1.78 26.59 -24.50
N ILE A 869 -2.89 26.85 -25.20
CA ILE A 869 -2.98 26.57 -26.64
C ILE A 869 -1.89 27.34 -27.42
N SER A 870 -1.58 28.58 -27.05
CA SER A 870 -0.51 29.36 -27.70
C SER A 870 0.89 28.82 -27.43
N GLN A 871 1.14 28.32 -26.21
CA GLN A 871 2.42 27.70 -25.83
C GLN A 871 2.63 26.38 -26.56
N PHE A 872 1.59 25.54 -26.66
CA PHE A 872 1.66 24.23 -27.31
C PHE A 872 1.58 24.29 -28.84
N ARG A 873 1.05 25.37 -29.45
CA ARG A 873 1.04 25.55 -30.92
C ARG A 873 2.40 25.96 -31.52
N TRP A 874 3.44 26.18 -30.70
CA TRP A 874 4.72 26.75 -31.12
C TRP A 874 5.74 25.75 -31.70
N THR A 875 5.31 24.61 -32.25
CA THR A 875 6.21 23.61 -32.88
C THR A 875 5.83 23.18 -34.31
N SER A 876 4.75 23.73 -34.91
CA SER A 876 4.35 23.36 -36.28
C SER A 876 4.75 24.36 -37.38
N GLN A 877 5.44 25.47 -37.05
CA GLN A 877 5.78 26.54 -38.01
C GLN A 877 7.28 26.82 -38.18
N SER A 878 8.14 25.84 -37.93
CA SER A 878 9.56 25.93 -38.33
C SER A 878 10.06 24.65 -38.98
N ILE A 879 9.59 24.40 -40.19
CA ILE A 879 10.33 23.62 -41.19
C ILE A 879 10.46 24.56 -42.41
N PRO A 880 11.67 24.83 -42.92
CA PRO A 880 11.87 25.60 -44.15
C PRO A 880 11.13 25.01 -45.35
#